data_AF-A0A3D8RNC8-F1
#
_entry.id   AF-A0A3D8RNC8-F1
#
_cell.length_a   1.000
_cell.length_b   1.000
_cell.length_c   1.000
_cell.angle_alpha   90.00
_cell.angle_beta   90.00
_cell.angle_gamma   90.00
#
_symmetry.space_group_name_H-M   'P 1'
#
loop_
_entity.id
_entity.type
_entity.pdbx_description
1 polymer ?
#
loop_
_entity_poly.entity_id
_entity_poly.type
_entity_poly.pdbx_seq_one_letter_code
_entity_poly.pdbx_strand_id
1 'polypeptide(L)'
;MDPSSGSPSQRIQYKPLDASRNEIRVLSFEPPSTPDDLSSRLDRILGLDLGPLRLTLEHVSLDDFKPEYTTFRTARPSQWSRSLVDDAWCEQFDFELGSTPSDVFRTIARFTWGDYTAISYMWGSLEDTKIITINGMPVTVGENLAAALDCLRSSLVDKIWIDAVCINQDDIDERNAQVLRIRDIFSQSLAVTIWLGEDEMSGTGLDSWVETSFDKFLLCNTILEAHGRQTLEAALGIDVKTWESDHNYEELEGFPFSGDVLYFDNEWWADSDDSDEFGPPHFRDLVAVALISLAQNPYWTRLWIIQELAVSPIRSTLDWGDSSVPLRVVLTLADIFCNKILDGGTLDSRVVARTSPYLQLLSSIGQWQKSGVLSDKEDGLKGTAVDDLRRLAGSAQCTLPHDKVFGLLGLLPQDISSKITIDYKRDETELSSEFTAAIFIANENSGNLEGAGGVKVQSTTFDSIYALQDLPGRGKGLVARENISKGTRILSEEAVLTVSESVGSKQLRTSICQQVEALSENQRRDFLSMHNIHPYMNAAEQYLGIFRTNSLPAEAVGDKGAIFLEACRINHACDNNAQKNWNEKIKRHTVHALRDIIKGEEITITYLGPLKNRKARQKSLQEKFGFTCLCHLCSLPLEQSQESDRRLEGIHHLDGVIDQLGTEGVLVSPLRTLRYFDQQVRLYNEQGREDVGFAQVLVNAAQLVIANSDLARGRVFAERAASVWKTTLGGDSTQAIKHRALVQDPSKYELFGISTKWKTKVNEVPQGLEPSDFEDWLWKREKPNHPGQLADLRSRTTFPGFIDLPDENKVHPEFYERNNIGTYRPRRHWCFFGEIVDFASLLRLQMEIKDVDGTTIPLYFYTDSRGSELAPGQIQKGYTVAILYAERHAFMFCEPGIRHEDPQMIKVL
;
A
#
# COMPACT_ATOMS: atom_id res chain seq x y z
N MET A 1 -19.35 -49.22 -26.61
CA MET A 1 -19.01 -48.05 -27.44
C MET A 1 -18.39 -47.06 -26.49
N ASP A 2 -17.08 -46.92 -26.61
CA ASP A 2 -16.22 -46.14 -25.74
C ASP A 2 -16.17 -44.70 -26.27
N PRO A 3 -16.56 -43.65 -25.51
CA PRO A 3 -16.40 -42.27 -25.93
C PRO A 3 -15.02 -41.76 -25.48
N SER A 4 -13.96 -42.39 -25.97
CA SER A 4 -12.57 -42.03 -25.65
C SER A 4 -11.73 -41.81 -26.91
N SER A 5 -12.24 -41.01 -27.84
CA SER A 5 -11.46 -40.52 -28.99
C SER A 5 -11.56 -39.01 -29.09
N GLY A 6 -10.94 -38.30 -28.14
CA GLY A 6 -10.54 -36.91 -28.36
C GLY A 6 -9.52 -36.89 -29.49
N SER A 7 -9.83 -36.20 -30.58
CA SER A 7 -8.88 -35.95 -31.67
C SER A 7 -7.63 -35.25 -31.12
N PRO A 8 -6.41 -35.64 -31.54
CA PRO A 8 -5.21 -34.95 -31.11
C PRO A 8 -5.27 -33.49 -31.59
N SER A 9 -5.11 -32.54 -30.66
CA SER A 9 -4.91 -31.12 -30.96
C SER A 9 -3.80 -30.98 -32.01
N GLN A 10 -4.14 -30.54 -33.23
CA GLN A 10 -3.14 -30.28 -34.27
C GLN A 10 -2.44 -28.96 -33.98
N ARG A 11 -1.11 -28.94 -34.06
CA ARG A 11 -0.30 -27.73 -33.84
C ARG A 11 -0.35 -26.82 -35.08
N ILE A 12 -0.24 -25.51 -34.89
CA ILE A 12 -0.13 -24.53 -35.98
C ILE A 12 1.08 -24.89 -36.84
N GLN A 13 0.90 -24.95 -38.17
CA GLN A 13 2.02 -25.10 -39.09
C GLN A 13 2.59 -23.73 -39.45
N TYR A 14 3.70 -23.37 -38.81
CA TYR A 14 4.40 -22.11 -39.07
C TYR A 14 5.26 -22.18 -40.34
N LYS A 15 5.21 -21.13 -41.16
CA LYS A 15 6.24 -20.84 -42.16
C LYS A 15 7.36 -20.02 -41.50
N PRO A 16 8.66 -20.28 -41.76
CA PRO A 16 9.74 -19.49 -41.18
C PRO A 16 9.62 -17.99 -41.52
N LEU A 17 10.02 -17.14 -40.58
CA LEU A 17 10.04 -15.68 -40.77
C LEU A 17 11.28 -15.25 -41.57
N ASP A 18 11.12 -14.28 -42.48
CA ASP A 18 12.23 -13.65 -43.19
C ASP A 18 12.85 -12.50 -42.36
N ALA A 19 13.97 -12.80 -41.69
CA ALA A 19 14.71 -11.82 -40.89
C ALA A 19 15.24 -10.63 -41.72
N SER A 20 15.51 -10.82 -43.02
CA SER A 20 16.01 -9.74 -43.89
C SER A 20 14.96 -8.69 -44.23
N ARG A 21 13.68 -9.03 -44.02
CA ARG A 21 12.53 -8.18 -44.29
C ARG A 21 11.86 -7.66 -43.02
N ASN A 22 12.49 -7.82 -41.85
CA ASN A 22 11.89 -7.45 -40.56
C ASN A 22 10.47 -8.03 -40.41
N GLU A 23 10.28 -9.28 -40.83
CA GLU A 23 8.96 -9.91 -40.94
C GLU A 23 8.41 -10.34 -39.57
N ILE A 24 7.11 -10.17 -39.33
CA ILE A 24 6.35 -10.68 -38.18
C ILE A 24 5.10 -11.41 -38.67
N ARG A 25 4.45 -12.16 -37.77
CA ARG A 25 3.10 -12.70 -38.02
C ARG A 25 2.06 -11.89 -37.27
N VAL A 26 0.92 -11.64 -37.91
CA VAL A 26 -0.25 -10.96 -37.32
C VAL A 26 -1.50 -11.79 -37.57
N LEU A 27 -2.46 -11.68 -36.66
CA LEU A 27 -3.76 -12.34 -36.75
C LEU A 27 -4.81 -11.35 -37.26
N SER A 28 -5.68 -11.80 -38.16
CA SER A 28 -6.85 -11.05 -38.64
C SER A 28 -8.12 -11.84 -38.34
N PHE A 29 -9.21 -11.18 -37.93
CA PHE A 29 -10.51 -11.82 -37.73
C PHE A 29 -11.17 -12.16 -39.07
N GLU A 30 -11.66 -13.40 -39.24
CA GLU A 30 -12.44 -13.76 -40.43
C GLU A 30 -13.88 -13.19 -40.32
N PRO A 31 -14.42 -12.58 -41.38
CA PRO A 31 -15.82 -12.17 -41.39
C PRO A 31 -16.75 -13.41 -41.31
N PRO A 32 -17.89 -13.33 -40.60
CA PRO A 32 -18.84 -14.44 -40.53
C PRO A 32 -19.36 -14.79 -41.93
N SER A 33 -19.58 -16.08 -42.18
CA SER A 33 -19.96 -16.62 -43.49
C SER A 33 -21.39 -16.28 -43.97
N THR A 34 -22.10 -15.38 -43.30
CA THR A 34 -23.45 -14.90 -43.68
C THR A 34 -23.41 -13.46 -44.22
N PRO A 35 -24.26 -13.11 -45.21
CA PRO A 35 -24.16 -11.84 -45.94
C PRO A 35 -24.32 -10.61 -45.04
N ASP A 36 -23.60 -9.53 -45.37
CA ASP A 36 -23.67 -8.18 -44.77
C ASP A 36 -25.10 -7.61 -44.79
N ASP A 37 -25.90 -7.94 -43.77
CA ASP A 37 -27.12 -7.24 -43.42
C ASP A 37 -26.86 -6.34 -42.20
N LEU A 38 -27.54 -5.20 -42.12
CA LEU A 38 -27.52 -4.25 -41.01
C LEU A 38 -27.77 -4.96 -39.66
N SER A 39 -28.57 -6.04 -39.65
CA SER A 39 -28.77 -6.93 -38.49
C SER A 39 -27.44 -7.48 -37.97
N SER A 40 -26.60 -8.05 -38.83
CA SER A 40 -25.31 -8.62 -38.44
C SER A 40 -24.27 -7.60 -37.94
N ARG A 41 -24.48 -6.31 -38.26
CA ARG A 41 -23.67 -5.19 -37.73
C ARG A 41 -24.19 -4.75 -36.36
N LEU A 42 -25.51 -4.75 -36.17
CA LEU A 42 -26.15 -4.53 -34.87
C LEU A 42 -25.85 -5.67 -33.90
N ASP A 43 -25.90 -6.93 -34.33
CA ASP A 43 -25.55 -8.10 -33.51
C ASP A 43 -24.09 -8.07 -33.05
N ARG A 44 -23.18 -7.54 -33.90
CA ARG A 44 -21.77 -7.26 -33.54
C ARG A 44 -21.60 -6.16 -32.48
N ILE A 45 -22.42 -5.12 -32.55
CA ILE A 45 -22.40 -4.01 -31.58
C ILE A 45 -23.10 -4.41 -30.27
N LEU A 46 -24.10 -5.30 -30.34
CA LEU A 46 -24.92 -5.73 -29.22
C LEU A 46 -24.46 -7.04 -28.56
N GLY A 47 -23.38 -7.66 -29.05
CA GLY A 47 -22.80 -8.88 -28.47
C GLY A 47 -23.65 -10.14 -28.60
N LEU A 48 -24.61 -10.18 -29.52
CA LEU A 48 -25.58 -11.29 -29.64
C LEU A 48 -25.05 -12.38 -30.60
N ASP A 49 -24.56 -13.48 -30.02
CA ASP A 49 -24.20 -14.78 -30.64
C ASP A 49 -23.32 -14.72 -31.91
N LEU A 50 -22.05 -14.37 -31.73
CA LEU A 50 -21.06 -14.15 -32.80
C LEU A 50 -20.53 -15.44 -33.49
N GLY A 51 -21.01 -16.63 -33.11
CA GLY A 51 -20.51 -17.91 -33.63
C GLY A 51 -19.04 -18.23 -33.25
N PRO A 52 -18.45 -19.32 -33.76
CA PRO A 52 -17.11 -19.77 -33.37
C PRO A 52 -16.02 -18.82 -33.88
N LEU A 53 -15.04 -18.51 -33.00
CA LEU A 53 -13.91 -17.63 -33.30
C LEU A 53 -13.01 -18.20 -34.42
N ARG A 54 -12.84 -17.42 -35.50
CA ARG A 54 -12.03 -17.75 -36.68
C ARG A 54 -11.06 -16.63 -37.01
N LEU A 55 -9.79 -16.98 -37.19
CA LEU A 55 -8.68 -16.06 -37.41
C LEU A 55 -7.81 -16.55 -38.58
N THR A 56 -7.15 -15.63 -39.27
CA THR A 56 -6.08 -15.94 -40.22
C THR A 56 -4.75 -15.44 -39.71
N LEU A 57 -3.68 -16.20 -39.92
CA LEU A 57 -2.31 -15.83 -39.56
C LEU A 57 -1.55 -15.41 -40.82
N GLU A 58 -1.16 -14.13 -40.87
CA GLU A 58 -0.53 -13.48 -42.02
C GLU A 58 0.92 -13.11 -41.72
N HIS A 59 1.79 -13.13 -42.75
CA HIS A 59 3.16 -12.64 -42.67
C HIS A 59 3.22 -11.21 -43.20
N VAL A 60 3.78 -10.30 -42.42
CA VAL A 60 3.87 -8.86 -42.74
C VAL A 60 5.22 -8.29 -42.34
N SER A 61 5.66 -7.20 -42.96
CA SER A 61 6.91 -6.52 -42.58
C SER A 61 6.63 -5.25 -41.78
N LEU A 62 7.40 -5.04 -40.71
CA LEU A 62 7.43 -3.79 -39.95
C LEU A 62 8.17 -2.65 -40.69
N ASP A 63 8.72 -2.90 -41.88
CA ASP A 63 9.35 -1.87 -42.71
C ASP A 63 8.46 -1.41 -43.88
N ASP A 64 7.35 -2.11 -44.14
CA ASP A 64 6.44 -1.86 -45.27
C ASP A 64 5.46 -0.69 -44.99
N PHE A 65 6.01 0.47 -44.64
CA PHE A 65 5.27 1.71 -44.38
C PHE A 65 4.61 2.28 -45.64
N LYS A 66 3.46 2.94 -45.48
CA LYS A 66 2.84 3.72 -46.54
C LYS A 66 3.76 4.89 -46.98
N PRO A 67 3.78 5.26 -48.27
CA PRO A 67 4.57 6.39 -48.75
C PRO A 67 4.24 7.72 -48.05
N GLU A 68 2.96 7.95 -47.74
CA GLU A 68 2.47 9.17 -47.10
C GLU A 68 2.99 9.27 -45.66
N TYR A 69 2.89 8.19 -44.90
CA TYR A 69 3.43 8.12 -43.54
C TYR A 69 4.97 8.22 -43.53
N THR A 70 5.66 7.59 -44.49
CA THR A 70 7.12 7.73 -44.63
C THR A 70 7.52 9.19 -44.86
N THR A 71 6.80 9.87 -45.75
CA THR A 71 7.01 11.30 -46.01
C THR A 71 6.76 12.13 -44.76
N PHE A 72 5.66 11.86 -44.04
CA PHE A 72 5.34 12.53 -42.79
C PHE A 72 6.42 12.34 -41.71
N ARG A 73 6.85 11.09 -41.51
CA ARG A 73 7.90 10.73 -40.53
C ARG A 73 9.23 11.40 -40.84
N THR A 74 9.62 11.48 -42.11
CA THR A 74 10.89 12.10 -42.54
C THR A 74 10.88 13.63 -42.51
N ALA A 75 9.71 14.27 -42.51
CA ALA A 75 9.57 15.73 -42.53
C ALA A 75 9.61 16.39 -41.14
N ARG A 76 9.52 15.62 -40.04
CA ARG A 76 9.47 16.14 -38.67
C ARG A 76 10.89 16.41 -38.09
N PRO A 77 11.02 17.31 -37.10
CA PRO A 77 12.31 17.61 -36.48
C PRO A 77 12.95 16.36 -35.88
N SER A 78 14.27 16.23 -35.98
CA SER A 78 15.04 15.10 -35.40
C SER A 78 14.98 15.00 -33.87
N GLN A 79 14.35 15.97 -33.21
CA GLN A 79 14.12 15.99 -31.76
C GLN A 79 12.82 15.30 -31.34
N TRP A 80 11.95 14.95 -32.30
CA TRP A 80 10.71 14.24 -32.01
C TRP A 80 11.01 12.76 -31.81
N SER A 81 10.48 12.24 -30.71
CA SER A 81 10.50 10.82 -30.39
C SER A 81 9.65 10.04 -31.41
N ARG A 82 9.95 8.76 -31.66
CA ARG A 82 9.15 7.94 -32.60
C ARG A 82 7.67 7.87 -32.21
N SER A 83 7.39 7.69 -30.92
CA SER A 83 6.01 7.70 -30.39
C SER A 83 5.30 9.02 -30.70
N LEU A 84 5.97 10.16 -30.48
CA LEU A 84 5.37 11.47 -30.75
C LEU A 84 5.04 11.68 -32.24
N VAL A 85 5.86 11.12 -33.13
CA VAL A 85 5.57 11.15 -34.57
C VAL A 85 4.34 10.32 -34.88
N ASP A 86 4.23 9.12 -34.32
CA ASP A 86 3.09 8.22 -34.57
C ASP A 86 1.78 8.75 -33.97
N ASP A 87 1.87 9.36 -32.80
CA ASP A 87 0.74 10.00 -32.13
C ASP A 87 0.22 11.16 -32.97
N ALA A 88 1.13 12.05 -33.40
CA ALA A 88 0.81 13.19 -34.24
C ALA A 88 0.31 12.79 -35.65
N TRP A 89 0.76 11.67 -36.21
CA TRP A 89 0.24 11.16 -37.48
C TRP A 89 -1.25 10.87 -37.38
N CYS A 90 -1.66 10.17 -36.34
CA CYS A 90 -3.06 9.79 -36.15
C CYS A 90 -3.93 10.96 -35.65
N GLU A 91 -3.37 11.95 -34.95
CA GLU A 91 -4.09 13.20 -34.59
C GLU A 91 -4.45 14.06 -35.81
N GLN A 92 -3.76 13.90 -36.95
CA GLN A 92 -4.08 14.67 -38.18
C GLN A 92 -5.44 14.33 -38.79
N PHE A 93 -6.09 13.28 -38.31
CA PHE A 93 -7.32 12.74 -38.88
C PHE A 93 -8.54 12.93 -37.94
N ASP A 94 -8.61 14.07 -37.23
CA ASP A 94 -9.79 14.47 -36.43
C ASP A 94 -11.08 14.40 -37.27
N PHE A 95 -12.07 13.68 -36.75
CA PHE A 95 -13.19 13.12 -37.51
C PHE A 95 -14.26 14.15 -37.92
N GLU A 96 -14.70 14.10 -39.20
CA GLU A 96 -16.02 14.61 -39.59
C GLU A 96 -17.11 13.57 -39.25
N LEU A 97 -18.21 14.01 -38.60
CA LEU A 97 -19.37 13.18 -38.29
C LEU A 97 -19.95 12.52 -39.56
N GLY A 98 -19.77 11.20 -39.71
CA GLY A 98 -20.45 10.41 -40.77
C GLY A 98 -19.64 9.27 -41.41
N SER A 99 -18.34 9.16 -41.14
CA SER A 99 -17.49 8.08 -41.69
C SER A 99 -17.69 6.75 -40.94
N THR A 100 -17.66 5.61 -41.63
CA THR A 100 -17.73 4.30 -40.95
C THR A 100 -16.37 3.96 -40.31
N PRO A 101 -16.34 3.36 -39.10
CA PRO A 101 -15.08 3.14 -38.38
C PRO A 101 -14.02 2.32 -39.14
N SER A 102 -14.40 1.30 -39.92
CA SER A 102 -13.46 0.48 -40.72
C SER A 102 -12.80 1.26 -41.87
N ASP A 103 -13.50 2.28 -42.41
CA ASP A 103 -12.93 3.15 -43.45
C ASP A 103 -11.91 4.13 -42.83
N VAL A 104 -12.14 4.54 -41.58
CA VAL A 104 -11.21 5.43 -40.87
C VAL A 104 -9.95 4.70 -40.44
N PHE A 105 -10.05 3.49 -39.90
CA PHE A 105 -8.89 2.66 -39.55
C PHE A 105 -7.97 2.39 -40.75
N ARG A 106 -8.53 2.16 -41.94
CA ARG A 106 -7.74 2.03 -43.18
C ARG A 106 -7.04 3.31 -43.61
N THR A 107 -7.65 4.46 -43.34
CA THR A 107 -7.14 5.78 -43.73
C THR A 107 -5.96 6.20 -42.83
N ILE A 108 -6.04 5.95 -41.53
CA ILE A 108 -4.97 6.28 -40.56
C ILE A 108 -3.80 5.29 -40.55
N ALA A 109 -3.96 4.11 -41.16
CA ALA A 109 -2.96 3.05 -41.05
C ALA A 109 -1.56 3.46 -41.58
N ARG A 110 -0.51 3.19 -40.79
CA ARG A 110 0.91 3.49 -41.09
C ARG A 110 1.52 2.49 -42.07
N PHE A 111 1.12 1.23 -42.01
CA PHE A 111 1.64 0.18 -42.90
C PHE A 111 0.74 -0.04 -44.11
N THR A 112 1.34 -0.49 -45.21
CA THR A 112 0.64 -0.80 -46.46
C THR A 112 -0.38 -1.93 -46.31
N TRP A 113 -0.17 -2.81 -45.34
CA TRP A 113 -1.02 -3.95 -45.00
C TRP A 113 -2.04 -3.64 -43.89
N GLY A 114 -2.12 -2.40 -43.40
CA GLY A 114 -2.95 -2.01 -42.25
C GLY A 114 -2.15 -1.95 -40.94
N ASP A 115 -2.69 -1.31 -39.91
CA ASP A 115 -2.06 -1.28 -38.58
C ASP A 115 -2.43 -2.50 -37.73
N TYR A 116 -1.75 -2.68 -36.60
CA TYR A 116 -2.00 -3.77 -35.67
C TYR A 116 -1.98 -3.31 -34.21
N THR A 117 -2.73 -4.01 -33.37
CA THR A 117 -2.72 -3.85 -31.90
C THR A 117 -1.95 -5.01 -31.28
N ALA A 118 -1.02 -4.72 -30.36
CA ALA A 118 -0.34 -5.76 -29.59
C ALA A 118 -1.17 -6.09 -28.34
N ILE A 119 -1.27 -7.37 -27.97
CA ILE A 119 -2.04 -7.80 -26.80
C ILE A 119 -1.10 -8.20 -25.68
N SER A 120 -1.28 -7.58 -24.51
CA SER A 120 -0.62 -7.97 -23.27
C SER A 120 -1.66 -8.56 -22.31
N TYR A 121 -1.56 -9.84 -21.98
CA TYR A 121 -2.59 -10.54 -21.21
C TYR A 121 -1.97 -11.50 -20.19
N MET A 122 -2.69 -11.77 -19.10
CA MET A 122 -2.24 -12.77 -18.13
C MET A 122 -2.39 -14.20 -18.69
N TRP A 123 -1.36 -15.02 -18.56
CA TRP A 123 -1.49 -16.44 -18.88
C TRP A 123 -2.42 -17.11 -17.86
N GLY A 124 -3.53 -17.67 -18.33
CA GLY A 124 -4.48 -18.41 -17.50
C GLY A 124 -3.95 -19.78 -17.07
N SER A 125 -4.82 -20.54 -16.40
CA SER A 125 -4.57 -21.95 -16.09
C SER A 125 -4.21 -22.75 -17.35
N LEU A 126 -3.16 -23.57 -17.29
CA LEU A 126 -2.80 -24.49 -18.38
C LEU A 126 -3.78 -25.67 -18.49
N GLU A 127 -4.65 -25.86 -17.50
CA GLU A 127 -5.66 -26.92 -17.47
C GLU A 127 -6.94 -26.50 -18.22
N ASP A 128 -7.18 -25.20 -18.34
CA ASP A 128 -8.39 -24.61 -18.92
C ASP A 128 -8.10 -24.04 -20.31
N THR A 129 -8.57 -24.75 -21.35
CA THR A 129 -8.25 -24.44 -22.74
C THR A 129 -9.49 -24.41 -23.61
N LYS A 130 -9.50 -23.50 -24.60
CA LYS A 130 -10.54 -23.37 -25.62
C LYS A 130 -9.96 -23.65 -27.00
N ILE A 131 -10.79 -24.18 -27.90
CA ILE A 131 -10.41 -24.42 -29.30
C ILE A 131 -10.87 -23.23 -30.13
N ILE A 132 -9.91 -22.57 -30.78
CA ILE A 132 -10.16 -21.53 -31.77
C ILE A 132 -9.77 -22.04 -33.16
N THR A 133 -10.23 -21.38 -34.22
CA THR A 133 -9.82 -21.75 -35.59
C THR A 133 -8.82 -20.74 -36.13
N ILE A 134 -7.63 -21.20 -36.54
CA ILE A 134 -6.62 -20.37 -37.20
C ILE A 134 -6.29 -20.97 -38.57
N ASN A 135 -6.40 -20.18 -39.64
CA ASN A 135 -6.20 -20.63 -41.02
C ASN A 135 -7.03 -21.89 -41.36
N GLY A 136 -8.27 -21.96 -40.86
CA GLY A 136 -9.15 -23.12 -41.01
C GLY A 136 -8.79 -24.35 -40.17
N MET A 137 -7.78 -24.28 -39.30
CA MET A 137 -7.31 -25.39 -38.47
C MET A 137 -7.70 -25.17 -36.99
N PRO A 138 -8.13 -26.22 -36.27
CA PRO A 138 -8.41 -26.11 -34.84
C PRO A 138 -7.10 -25.98 -34.04
N VAL A 139 -7.01 -24.94 -33.23
CA VAL A 139 -5.87 -24.62 -32.38
C VAL A 139 -6.34 -24.47 -30.93
N THR A 140 -5.64 -25.12 -30.01
CA THR A 140 -5.89 -25.01 -28.58
C THR A 140 -5.16 -23.78 -28.02
N VAL A 141 -5.90 -22.89 -27.37
CA VAL A 141 -5.35 -21.73 -26.64
C VAL A 141 -5.87 -21.73 -25.21
N GLY A 142 -5.18 -21.03 -24.30
CA GLY A 142 -5.67 -20.85 -22.93
C GLY A 142 -7.00 -20.10 -22.91
N GLU A 143 -7.86 -20.43 -21.95
CA GLU A 143 -9.20 -19.82 -21.83
C GLU A 143 -9.17 -18.29 -21.78
N ASN A 144 -8.26 -17.71 -20.99
CA ASN A 144 -8.14 -16.26 -20.88
C ASN A 144 -7.76 -15.58 -22.22
N LEU A 145 -6.97 -16.27 -23.05
CA LEU A 145 -6.62 -15.74 -24.38
C LEU A 145 -7.81 -15.82 -25.34
N ALA A 146 -8.60 -16.91 -25.28
CA ALA A 146 -9.82 -17.00 -26.07
C ALA A 146 -10.83 -15.92 -25.69
N ALA A 147 -10.99 -15.65 -24.38
CA ALA A 147 -11.81 -14.55 -23.87
C ALA A 147 -11.36 -13.18 -24.40
N ALA A 148 -10.06 -12.89 -24.29
CA ALA A 148 -9.49 -11.66 -24.83
C ALA A 148 -9.78 -11.51 -26.34
N LEU A 149 -9.63 -12.59 -27.10
CA LEU A 149 -9.92 -12.60 -28.53
C LEU A 149 -11.41 -12.39 -28.84
N ASP A 150 -12.31 -12.93 -28.03
CA ASP A 150 -13.75 -12.73 -28.18
C ASP A 150 -14.16 -11.28 -27.88
N CYS A 151 -13.60 -10.65 -26.85
CA CYS A 151 -13.79 -9.23 -26.56
C CYS A 151 -13.17 -8.34 -27.65
N LEU A 152 -12.02 -8.70 -28.19
CA LEU A 152 -11.39 -7.94 -29.28
C LEU A 152 -12.14 -8.09 -30.60
N ARG A 153 -12.87 -9.19 -30.80
CA ARG A 153 -13.70 -9.42 -31.99
C ARG A 153 -14.87 -8.45 -32.10
N SER A 154 -15.40 -7.95 -30.98
CA SER A 154 -16.43 -6.89 -30.96
C SER A 154 -15.82 -5.48 -31.07
N SER A 155 -14.51 -5.34 -30.90
CA SER A 155 -13.78 -4.08 -31.06
C SER A 155 -13.49 -3.75 -32.53
N LEU A 156 -13.08 -2.51 -32.81
CA LEU A 156 -12.74 -2.03 -34.16
C LEU A 156 -11.34 -2.44 -34.66
N VAL A 157 -10.72 -3.43 -34.00
CA VAL A 157 -9.33 -3.84 -34.28
C VAL A 157 -9.28 -4.84 -35.44
N ASP A 158 -8.66 -4.45 -36.55
CA ASP A 158 -8.55 -5.30 -37.75
C ASP A 158 -7.46 -6.40 -37.63
N LYS A 159 -6.32 -6.07 -37.01
CA LYS A 159 -5.18 -6.99 -36.86
C LYS A 159 -4.59 -6.94 -35.47
N ILE A 160 -4.19 -8.10 -34.96
CA ILE A 160 -3.62 -8.24 -33.63
C ILE A 160 -2.31 -9.03 -33.65
N TRP A 161 -1.42 -8.70 -32.72
CA TRP A 161 -0.21 -9.45 -32.45
C TRP A 161 -0.24 -10.02 -31.03
N ILE A 162 -0.02 -11.33 -30.93
CA ILE A 162 -0.04 -12.07 -29.66
C ILE A 162 1.15 -13.02 -29.62
N ASP A 163 1.99 -12.90 -28.61
CA ASP A 163 3.23 -13.68 -28.46
C ASP A 163 3.01 -15.20 -28.56
N ALA A 164 1.99 -15.73 -27.90
CA ALA A 164 1.69 -17.16 -27.82
C ALA A 164 1.30 -17.79 -29.17
N VAL A 165 0.88 -16.97 -30.15
CA VAL A 165 0.39 -17.45 -31.45
C VAL A 165 1.25 -16.94 -32.60
N CYS A 166 1.69 -15.68 -32.58
CA CYS A 166 2.49 -15.09 -33.65
C CYS A 166 3.94 -15.58 -33.66
N ILE A 167 4.45 -16.06 -32.51
CA ILE A 167 5.77 -16.67 -32.36
C ILE A 167 5.62 -18.19 -32.37
N ASN A 168 6.47 -18.88 -33.13
CA ASN A 168 6.57 -20.32 -33.07
C ASN A 168 7.25 -20.75 -31.77
N GLN A 169 6.45 -21.01 -30.74
CA GLN A 169 6.93 -21.36 -29.38
C GLN A 169 7.73 -22.67 -29.32
N ASP A 170 7.57 -23.56 -30.32
CA ASP A 170 8.29 -24.83 -30.44
C ASP A 170 9.69 -24.65 -31.09
N ASP A 171 9.98 -23.51 -31.71
CA ASP A 171 11.27 -23.21 -32.33
C ASP A 171 12.08 -22.26 -31.44
N ILE A 172 13.07 -22.82 -30.74
CA ILE A 172 13.94 -22.06 -29.82
C ILE A 172 14.73 -20.99 -30.57
N ASP A 173 15.16 -21.26 -31.80
CA ASP A 173 15.98 -20.30 -32.55
C ASP A 173 15.10 -19.12 -33.01
N GLU A 174 13.86 -19.37 -33.41
CA GLU A 174 12.86 -18.31 -33.64
C GLU A 174 12.58 -17.53 -32.34
N ARG A 175 12.34 -18.22 -31.21
CA ARG A 175 12.07 -17.58 -29.91
C ARG A 175 13.21 -16.68 -29.47
N ASN A 176 14.45 -17.14 -29.57
CA ASN A 176 15.65 -16.34 -29.26
C ASN A 176 15.69 -15.06 -30.10
N ALA A 177 15.40 -15.17 -31.40
CA ALA A 177 15.37 -14.02 -32.30
C ALA A 177 14.22 -13.04 -31.99
N GLN A 178 13.04 -13.54 -31.61
CA GLN A 178 11.87 -12.72 -31.30
C GLN A 178 12.01 -11.94 -29.99
N VAL A 179 12.71 -12.48 -28.99
CA VAL A 179 12.94 -11.79 -27.72
C VAL A 179 13.64 -10.45 -27.90
N LEU A 180 14.59 -10.35 -28.84
CA LEU A 180 15.23 -9.09 -29.21
C LEU A 180 14.28 -8.08 -29.86
N ARG A 181 13.16 -8.55 -30.39
CA ARG A 181 12.20 -7.78 -31.19
C ARG A 181 10.96 -7.37 -30.40
N ILE A 182 10.73 -7.90 -29.20
CA ILE A 182 9.56 -7.55 -28.36
C ILE A 182 9.47 -6.03 -28.16
N ARG A 183 10.59 -5.34 -27.87
CA ARG A 183 10.60 -3.87 -27.75
C ARG A 183 10.07 -3.20 -29.03
N ASP A 184 10.61 -3.62 -30.18
CA ASP A 184 10.31 -3.03 -31.48
C ASP A 184 8.86 -3.33 -31.92
N ILE A 185 8.33 -4.51 -31.59
CA ILE A 185 6.96 -4.91 -31.91
C ILE A 185 5.96 -4.12 -31.04
N PHE A 186 6.13 -4.09 -29.72
CA PHE A 186 5.20 -3.35 -28.86
C PHE A 186 5.23 -1.85 -29.15
N SER A 187 6.42 -1.27 -29.35
CA SER A 187 6.56 0.17 -29.65
C SER A 187 6.01 0.59 -31.03
N GLN A 188 6.00 -0.31 -32.01
CA GLN A 188 5.47 -0.04 -33.35
C GLN A 188 4.01 -0.46 -33.52
N SER A 189 3.36 -1.01 -32.50
CA SER A 189 1.91 -1.23 -32.53
C SER A 189 1.16 0.11 -32.62
N LEU A 190 -0.10 0.09 -33.06
CA LEU A 190 -0.96 1.27 -33.02
C LEU A 190 -1.38 1.58 -31.57
N ALA A 191 -1.60 0.52 -30.82
CA ALA A 191 -1.90 0.51 -29.40
C ALA A 191 -1.54 -0.85 -28.80
N VAL A 192 -1.31 -0.88 -27.49
CA VAL A 192 -1.31 -2.11 -26.71
C VAL A 192 -2.64 -2.23 -25.98
N THR A 193 -3.31 -3.37 -26.12
CA THR A 193 -4.47 -3.70 -25.29
C THR A 193 -4.01 -4.59 -24.14
N ILE A 194 -4.14 -4.09 -22.91
CA ILE A 194 -3.82 -4.82 -21.69
C ILE A 194 -5.09 -5.54 -21.24
N TRP A 195 -5.13 -6.86 -21.35
CA TRP A 195 -6.27 -7.68 -20.94
C TRP A 195 -6.06 -8.30 -19.56
N LEU A 196 -6.90 -7.92 -18.60
CA LEU A 196 -6.83 -8.36 -17.21
C LEU A 196 -7.59 -9.65 -16.91
N GLY A 197 -8.49 -10.08 -17.79
CA GLY A 197 -9.34 -11.26 -17.62
C GLY A 197 -10.82 -10.99 -17.89
N GLU A 198 -11.60 -12.07 -18.02
CA GLU A 198 -13.06 -11.98 -17.82
C GLU A 198 -13.34 -11.63 -16.36
N ASP A 199 -14.51 -11.03 -16.10
CA ASP A 199 -14.97 -10.80 -14.73
C ASP A 199 -15.42 -12.14 -14.09
N GLU A 200 -14.45 -12.97 -13.72
CA GLU A 200 -14.69 -14.26 -13.06
C GLU A 200 -15.24 -14.10 -11.62
N MET A 201 -15.50 -12.88 -11.14
CA MET A 201 -16.22 -12.63 -9.88
C MET A 201 -17.74 -12.57 -10.04
N SER A 202 -18.24 -12.82 -11.25
CA SER A 202 -19.67 -12.91 -11.64
C SER A 202 -20.52 -13.94 -10.89
N GLY A 203 -19.92 -14.80 -10.05
CA GLY A 203 -20.65 -15.68 -9.13
C GLY A 203 -20.91 -15.08 -7.73
N THR A 204 -20.32 -13.92 -7.42
CA THR A 204 -20.27 -13.37 -6.05
C THR A 204 -20.96 -12.02 -5.88
N GLY A 205 -21.61 -11.44 -6.91
CA GLY A 205 -22.28 -10.14 -6.82
C GLY A 205 -21.35 -8.92 -6.93
N LEU A 206 -20.16 -9.11 -7.53
CA LEU A 206 -19.09 -8.10 -7.65
C LEU A 206 -19.03 -7.37 -9.00
N ASP A 207 -19.89 -7.70 -9.97
CA ASP A 207 -19.93 -7.03 -11.30
C ASP A 207 -20.04 -5.49 -11.18
N SER A 208 -20.78 -5.01 -10.18
CA SER A 208 -20.92 -3.59 -9.85
C SER A 208 -19.57 -2.90 -9.56
N TRP A 209 -18.57 -3.61 -9.06
CA TRP A 209 -17.35 -3.00 -8.53
C TRP A 209 -16.28 -2.72 -9.59
N VAL A 210 -16.14 -3.58 -10.62
CA VAL A 210 -15.22 -3.34 -11.75
C VAL A 210 -15.69 -2.14 -12.56
N GLU A 211 -16.98 -2.10 -12.90
CA GLU A 211 -17.62 -0.96 -13.56
C GLU A 211 -17.44 0.32 -12.72
N THR A 212 -17.74 0.27 -11.42
CA THR A 212 -17.55 1.41 -10.51
C THR A 212 -16.09 1.91 -10.49
N SER A 213 -15.10 1.01 -10.54
CA SER A 213 -13.69 1.38 -10.54
C SER A 213 -13.25 2.03 -11.86
N PHE A 214 -13.73 1.49 -12.98
CA PHE A 214 -13.46 2.05 -14.31
C PHE A 214 -14.15 3.39 -14.51
N ASP A 215 -15.37 3.58 -13.98
CA ASP A 215 -16.06 4.86 -13.98
C ASP A 215 -15.26 5.96 -13.27
N LYS A 216 -14.61 5.62 -12.14
CA LYS A 216 -13.70 6.56 -11.45
C LYS A 216 -12.53 6.94 -12.34
N PHE A 217 -11.91 5.98 -13.02
CA PHE A 217 -10.81 6.26 -13.93
C PHE A 217 -11.26 7.06 -15.15
N LEU A 218 -12.43 6.76 -15.71
CA LEU A 218 -12.99 7.47 -16.86
C LEU A 218 -13.32 8.92 -16.50
N LEU A 219 -13.87 9.17 -15.30
CA LEU A 219 -14.05 10.51 -14.77
C LEU A 219 -12.72 11.27 -14.64
N CYS A 220 -11.69 10.61 -14.11
CA CYS A 220 -10.35 11.20 -14.07
C CYS A 220 -9.77 11.47 -15.47
N ASN A 221 -10.08 10.64 -16.47
CA ASN A 221 -9.71 10.89 -17.86
C ASN A 221 -10.36 12.17 -18.39
N THR A 222 -11.66 12.36 -18.16
CA THR A 222 -12.38 13.57 -18.56
C THR A 222 -11.76 14.83 -17.96
N ILE A 223 -11.41 14.80 -16.67
CA ILE A 223 -10.74 15.93 -16.00
C ILE A 223 -9.35 16.16 -16.62
N LEU A 224 -8.60 15.08 -16.87
CA LEU A 224 -7.25 15.15 -17.44
C LEU A 224 -7.26 15.75 -18.85
N GLU A 225 -8.23 15.38 -19.68
CA GLU A 225 -8.40 15.89 -21.05
C GLU A 225 -8.87 17.35 -21.07
N ALA A 226 -9.85 17.70 -20.25
CA ALA A 226 -10.46 19.03 -20.25
C ALA A 226 -9.62 20.08 -19.51
N HIS A 227 -8.99 19.70 -18.39
CA HIS A 227 -8.40 20.65 -17.43
C HIS A 227 -6.94 20.35 -17.09
N GLY A 228 -6.39 19.25 -17.60
CA GLY A 228 -4.99 18.89 -17.44
C GLY A 228 -4.64 18.35 -16.05
N ARG A 229 -3.37 17.90 -15.94
CA ARG A 229 -2.85 17.18 -14.78
C ARG A 229 -2.89 17.98 -13.47
N GLN A 230 -2.63 19.28 -13.50
CA GLN A 230 -2.62 20.11 -12.28
C GLN A 230 -3.99 20.19 -11.62
N THR A 231 -5.05 20.26 -12.43
CA THR A 231 -6.43 20.29 -11.95
C THR A 231 -6.84 18.93 -11.38
N LEU A 232 -6.47 17.83 -12.05
CA LEU A 232 -6.67 16.49 -11.51
C LEU A 232 -5.94 16.29 -10.16
N GLU A 233 -4.69 16.75 -10.07
CA GLU A 233 -3.92 16.71 -8.83
C GLU A 233 -4.55 17.56 -7.71
N ALA A 234 -5.17 18.70 -8.04
CA ALA A 234 -5.90 19.52 -7.09
C ALA A 234 -7.21 18.85 -6.65
N ALA A 235 -7.99 18.30 -7.58
CA ALA A 235 -9.24 17.58 -7.29
C ALA A 235 -9.01 16.35 -6.40
N LEU A 236 -7.88 15.66 -6.58
CA LEU A 236 -7.48 14.53 -5.71
C LEU A 236 -6.82 14.98 -4.40
N GLY A 237 -6.45 16.26 -4.26
CA GLY A 237 -5.82 16.84 -3.07
C GLY A 237 -6.76 17.67 -2.19
N ILE A 238 -7.97 17.98 -2.66
CA ILE A 238 -8.98 18.80 -1.99
C ILE A 238 -10.07 17.89 -1.41
N ASP A 239 -10.50 18.17 -0.17
CA ASP A 239 -11.73 17.60 0.38
C ASP A 239 -12.89 18.00 -0.54
N VAL A 240 -13.58 17.01 -1.12
CA VAL A 240 -14.65 17.15 -2.12
C VAL A 240 -15.68 18.22 -1.71
N LYS A 241 -15.96 18.38 -0.42
CA LYS A 241 -16.87 19.44 0.08
C LYS A 241 -16.41 20.87 -0.21
N THR A 242 -15.10 21.10 -0.22
CA THR A 242 -14.46 22.39 -0.55
C THR A 242 -14.44 22.65 -2.05
N TRP A 243 -14.38 21.59 -2.86
CA TRP A 243 -14.43 21.72 -4.33
C TRP A 243 -15.87 21.95 -4.81
N GLU A 244 -16.83 21.25 -4.20
CA GLU A 244 -18.28 21.44 -4.40
C GLU A 244 -18.78 22.83 -3.95
N SER A 245 -18.13 23.47 -2.97
CA SER A 245 -18.45 24.84 -2.56
C SER A 245 -17.92 25.91 -3.52
N ASP A 246 -16.88 25.59 -4.28
CA ASP A 246 -16.16 26.55 -5.13
C ASP A 246 -16.54 26.48 -6.62
N HIS A 247 -17.28 25.45 -7.05
CA HIS A 247 -17.70 25.25 -8.45
C HIS A 247 -19.21 25.02 -8.55
N ASN A 248 -19.88 25.75 -9.46
CA ASN A 248 -21.33 25.69 -9.64
C ASN A 248 -21.70 24.48 -10.51
N TYR A 249 -22.59 23.62 -10.00
CA TYR A 249 -23.07 22.38 -10.66
C TYR A 249 -23.70 22.62 -12.06
N GLU A 250 -24.11 23.85 -12.36
CA GLU A 250 -24.70 24.24 -13.66
C GLU A 250 -23.74 24.12 -14.86
N GLU A 251 -22.41 24.09 -14.66
CA GLU A 251 -21.44 23.93 -15.77
C GLU A 251 -21.32 22.49 -16.30
N LEU A 252 -21.91 21.50 -15.60
CA LEU A 252 -21.83 20.07 -15.94
C LEU A 252 -23.14 19.49 -16.52
N GLU A 253 -24.22 20.27 -16.61
CA GLU A 253 -25.55 19.81 -17.11
C GLU A 253 -25.56 19.43 -18.61
N GLY A 254 -24.48 19.68 -19.35
CA GLY A 254 -24.40 19.42 -20.80
C GLY A 254 -23.90 18.02 -21.21
N PHE A 255 -23.54 17.16 -20.26
CA PHE A 255 -22.94 15.85 -20.55
C PHE A 255 -23.94 14.70 -20.44
N PRO A 256 -23.85 13.67 -21.31
CA PRO A 256 -24.79 12.55 -21.32
C PRO A 256 -24.43 11.56 -20.20
N PHE A 257 -24.73 11.93 -18.97
CA PHE A 257 -24.72 11.01 -17.84
C PHE A 257 -26.17 10.68 -17.50
N SER A 258 -26.53 9.39 -17.41
CA SER A 258 -27.74 9.01 -16.69
C SER A 258 -27.56 9.47 -15.24
N GLY A 259 -28.59 10.10 -14.67
CA GLY A 259 -28.59 10.66 -13.32
C GLY A 259 -28.43 9.65 -12.18
N ASP A 260 -27.96 8.44 -12.48
CA ASP A 260 -27.85 7.29 -11.58
C ASP A 260 -26.38 6.91 -11.26
N VAL A 261 -25.37 7.67 -11.72
CA VAL A 261 -23.93 7.34 -11.49
C VAL A 261 -23.32 8.11 -10.30
N LEU A 262 -24.01 9.15 -9.79
CA LEU A 262 -23.57 9.91 -8.61
C LEU A 262 -24.39 9.63 -7.34
N TYR A 263 -25.44 8.82 -7.47
CA TYR A 263 -26.27 8.26 -6.39
C TYR A 263 -26.41 6.76 -6.67
N PHE A 264 -26.44 5.89 -5.65
CA PHE A 264 -26.50 4.40 -5.67
C PHE A 264 -25.13 3.69 -5.69
N ASP A 265 -24.83 2.66 -4.88
CA ASP A 265 -25.60 1.96 -3.83
C ASP A 265 -24.63 1.41 -2.77
N ASN A 266 -24.83 1.78 -1.50
CA ASN A 266 -24.08 1.28 -0.34
C ASN A 266 -24.77 0.04 0.28
N GLU A 267 -25.51 -0.76 -0.48
CA GLU A 267 -26.29 -1.87 0.05
C GLU A 267 -25.46 -3.10 0.48
N TRP A 268 -24.15 -3.12 0.20
CA TRP A 268 -23.27 -4.24 0.62
C TRP A 268 -22.76 -4.18 2.07
N TRP A 269 -23.14 -3.15 2.82
CA TRP A 269 -22.83 -3.00 4.26
C TRP A 269 -24.07 -3.08 5.16
N ALA A 270 -25.24 -3.40 4.61
CA ALA A 270 -26.52 -3.23 5.29
C ALA A 270 -27.00 -4.42 6.14
N ASP A 271 -26.26 -5.54 6.20
CA ASP A 271 -26.73 -6.75 6.92
C ASP A 271 -25.94 -7.10 8.20
N SER A 272 -25.11 -6.19 8.71
CA SER A 272 -24.58 -6.28 10.08
C SER A 272 -25.10 -5.13 10.93
N ASP A 273 -25.75 -5.47 12.05
CA ASP A 273 -26.37 -4.60 13.08
C ASP A 273 -25.45 -3.51 13.71
N ASP A 274 -24.30 -3.16 13.12
CA ASP A 274 -23.32 -2.18 13.60
C ASP A 274 -23.27 -0.93 12.68
N SER A 275 -24.40 -0.26 12.48
CA SER A 275 -24.58 0.76 11.43
C SER A 275 -24.26 2.23 11.79
N ASP A 276 -23.29 2.53 12.68
CA ASP A 276 -23.03 3.92 13.11
C ASP A 276 -21.57 4.42 12.97
N GLU A 277 -20.67 3.69 12.31
CA GLU A 277 -19.21 3.96 12.45
C GLU A 277 -18.49 4.65 11.25
N PHE A 278 -19.07 4.79 10.05
CA PHE A 278 -18.34 5.37 8.90
C PHE A 278 -19.24 6.17 7.94
N GLY A 279 -18.90 7.44 7.68
CA GLY A 279 -19.54 8.25 6.62
C GLY A 279 -19.10 7.84 5.20
N PRO A 280 -19.69 8.42 4.13
CA PRO A 280 -19.38 8.04 2.75
C PRO A 280 -17.93 8.38 2.38
N PRO A 281 -17.22 7.52 1.61
CA PRO A 281 -15.81 7.74 1.26
C PRO A 281 -15.59 8.96 0.34
N HIS A 282 -14.52 9.73 0.54
CA HIS A 282 -14.17 10.85 -0.36
C HIS A 282 -13.75 10.33 -1.76
N PHE A 283 -13.96 11.13 -2.81
CA PHE A 283 -13.58 10.77 -4.20
C PHE A 283 -12.13 10.31 -4.34
N ARG A 284 -11.19 10.98 -3.64
CA ARG A 284 -9.78 10.57 -3.57
C ARG A 284 -9.62 9.14 -3.03
N ASP A 285 -10.35 8.81 -1.97
CA ASP A 285 -10.24 7.52 -1.31
C ASP A 285 -10.87 6.42 -2.19
N LEU A 286 -11.92 6.74 -2.95
CA LEU A 286 -12.49 5.84 -3.96
C LEU A 286 -11.51 5.58 -5.13
N VAL A 287 -10.83 6.61 -5.64
CA VAL A 287 -9.79 6.46 -6.67
C VAL A 287 -8.59 5.66 -6.13
N ALA A 288 -8.21 5.88 -4.87
CA ALA A 288 -7.18 5.10 -4.19
C ALA A 288 -7.56 3.61 -4.10
N VAL A 289 -8.79 3.31 -3.70
CA VAL A 289 -9.32 1.94 -3.62
C VAL A 289 -9.33 1.29 -5.00
N ALA A 290 -9.76 2.01 -6.04
CA ALA A 290 -9.74 1.52 -7.42
C ALA A 290 -8.31 1.18 -7.88
N LEU A 291 -7.32 2.05 -7.63
CA LEU A 291 -5.91 1.80 -7.95
C LEU A 291 -5.31 0.61 -7.16
N ILE A 292 -5.56 0.53 -5.86
CA ILE A 292 -5.06 -0.55 -5.00
C ILE A 292 -5.60 -1.89 -5.47
N SER A 293 -6.88 -1.93 -5.79
CA SER A 293 -7.56 -3.16 -6.19
C SER A 293 -7.16 -3.57 -7.61
N LEU A 294 -7.01 -2.61 -8.52
CA LEU A 294 -6.39 -2.85 -9.82
C LEU A 294 -5.03 -3.53 -9.65
N ALA A 295 -4.18 -3.02 -8.75
CA ALA A 295 -2.86 -3.55 -8.47
C ALA A 295 -2.84 -4.95 -7.81
N GLN A 296 -3.99 -5.48 -7.37
CA GLN A 296 -4.10 -6.86 -6.86
C GLN A 296 -4.27 -7.88 -7.99
N ASN A 297 -4.60 -7.44 -9.21
CA ASN A 297 -4.73 -8.36 -10.35
C ASN A 297 -3.38 -9.07 -10.61
N PRO A 298 -3.35 -10.41 -10.73
CA PRO A 298 -2.07 -11.12 -10.87
C PRO A 298 -1.33 -10.84 -12.19
N TYR A 299 -1.98 -10.21 -13.18
CA TYR A 299 -1.34 -9.66 -14.38
C TYR A 299 -0.09 -8.83 -14.03
N TRP A 300 -0.18 -7.97 -13.01
CA TRP A 300 0.90 -7.05 -12.62
C TRP A 300 2.15 -7.74 -12.08
N THR A 301 2.04 -9.02 -11.72
CA THR A 301 3.18 -9.80 -11.24
C THR A 301 4.15 -10.15 -12.36
N ARG A 302 3.77 -10.10 -13.64
CA ARG A 302 4.56 -10.63 -14.75
C ARG A 302 5.77 -9.74 -15.07
N LEU A 303 6.91 -10.34 -15.38
CA LEU A 303 8.12 -9.60 -15.73
C LEU A 303 8.02 -8.89 -17.09
N TRP A 304 7.50 -9.56 -18.11
CA TRP A 304 7.49 -9.06 -19.50
C TRP A 304 6.64 -7.80 -19.67
N ILE A 305 5.60 -7.62 -18.83
CA ILE A 305 4.73 -6.44 -18.90
C ILE A 305 5.51 -5.15 -18.65
N ILE A 306 6.62 -5.20 -17.90
CA ILE A 306 7.45 -4.01 -17.63
C ILE A 306 7.92 -3.43 -18.96
N GLN A 307 8.40 -4.29 -19.87
CA GLN A 307 8.85 -3.88 -21.18
C GLN A 307 7.68 -3.50 -22.10
N GLU A 308 6.63 -4.32 -22.11
CA GLU A 308 5.44 -4.13 -22.97
C GLU A 308 4.74 -2.79 -22.69
N LEU A 309 4.58 -2.45 -21.40
CA LEU A 309 3.96 -1.20 -20.94
C LEU A 309 4.93 -0.02 -21.08
N ALA A 310 6.21 -0.18 -20.75
CA ALA A 310 7.16 0.95 -20.80
C ALA A 310 7.36 1.51 -22.21
N VAL A 311 7.17 0.68 -23.24
CA VAL A 311 7.28 1.08 -24.65
C VAL A 311 5.95 1.16 -25.39
N SER A 312 4.83 0.99 -24.67
CA SER A 312 3.50 1.01 -25.29
C SER A 312 3.14 2.41 -25.84
N PRO A 313 2.45 2.52 -26.99
CA PRO A 313 1.96 3.80 -27.51
C PRO A 313 0.96 4.48 -26.57
N ILE A 314 0.77 5.80 -26.68
CA ILE A 314 -0.14 6.58 -25.79
C ILE A 314 -1.62 6.15 -25.91
N ARG A 315 -1.99 5.53 -27.03
CA ARG A 315 -3.33 5.01 -27.33
C ARG A 315 -3.64 3.67 -26.67
N SER A 316 -2.71 3.12 -25.90
CA SER A 316 -2.88 1.83 -25.23
C SER A 316 -4.02 1.88 -24.20
N THR A 317 -4.77 0.79 -24.10
CA THR A 317 -5.92 0.66 -23.21
C THR A 317 -5.71 -0.47 -22.22
N LEU A 318 -6.35 -0.33 -21.06
CA LEU A 318 -6.47 -1.37 -20.05
C LEU A 318 -7.93 -1.84 -20.07
N ASP A 319 -8.11 -3.13 -20.34
CA ASP A 319 -9.40 -3.78 -20.53
C ASP A 319 -9.58 -4.88 -19.47
N TRP A 320 -10.75 -4.89 -18.82
CA TRP A 320 -11.15 -5.89 -17.83
C TRP A 320 -12.62 -6.22 -18.02
N GLY A 321 -12.92 -7.46 -18.47
CA GLY A 321 -14.26 -7.80 -18.94
C GLY A 321 -14.66 -6.89 -20.10
N ASP A 322 -15.86 -6.32 -20.03
CA ASP A 322 -16.39 -5.39 -21.04
C ASP A 322 -15.99 -3.93 -20.81
N SER A 323 -15.24 -3.64 -19.73
CA SER A 323 -14.80 -2.28 -19.37
C SER A 323 -13.41 -1.97 -19.93
N SER A 324 -13.21 -0.75 -20.43
CA SER A 324 -11.93 -0.28 -21.00
C SER A 324 -11.60 1.15 -20.56
N VAL A 325 -10.33 1.41 -20.24
CA VAL A 325 -9.81 2.73 -19.87
C VAL A 325 -8.45 3.01 -20.51
N PRO A 326 -8.15 4.26 -20.92
CA PRO A 326 -6.82 4.57 -21.44
C PRO A 326 -5.72 4.32 -20.39
N LEU A 327 -4.66 3.60 -20.76
CA LEU A 327 -3.55 3.26 -19.85
C LEU A 327 -2.89 4.52 -19.27
N ARG A 328 -2.78 5.60 -20.07
CA ARG A 328 -2.21 6.88 -19.63
C ARG A 328 -2.87 7.44 -18.36
N VAL A 329 -4.16 7.16 -18.16
CA VAL A 329 -4.94 7.63 -17.01
C VAL A 329 -4.48 6.89 -15.77
N VAL A 330 -4.44 5.56 -15.84
CA VAL A 330 -3.97 4.69 -14.76
C VAL A 330 -2.54 5.04 -14.35
N LEU A 331 -1.63 5.21 -15.32
CA LEU A 331 -0.23 5.59 -15.07
C LEU A 331 -0.12 6.97 -14.41
N THR A 332 -0.92 7.94 -14.87
CA THR A 332 -0.95 9.29 -14.29
C THR A 332 -1.48 9.27 -12.87
N LEU A 333 -2.57 8.54 -12.61
CA LEU A 333 -3.15 8.41 -11.29
C LEU A 333 -2.21 7.69 -10.31
N ALA A 334 -1.52 6.62 -10.75
CA ALA A 334 -0.50 5.95 -9.96
C ALA A 334 0.68 6.90 -9.62
N ASP A 335 1.13 7.71 -10.58
CA ASP A 335 2.18 8.71 -10.36
C ASP A 335 1.75 9.81 -9.37
N ILE A 336 0.51 10.31 -9.48
CA ILE A 336 -0.06 11.28 -8.52
C ILE A 336 -0.16 10.65 -7.13
N PHE A 337 -0.67 9.42 -7.05
CA PHE A 337 -0.84 8.70 -5.80
C PHE A 337 0.50 8.46 -5.09
N CYS A 338 1.50 7.93 -5.80
CA CYS A 338 2.82 7.63 -5.25
C CYS A 338 3.59 8.88 -4.81
N ASN A 339 3.45 10.02 -5.51
CA ASN A 339 4.21 11.23 -5.21
C ASN A 339 3.51 12.23 -4.26
N LYS A 340 2.18 12.19 -4.12
CA LYS A 340 1.43 13.19 -3.33
C LYS A 340 0.63 12.61 -2.17
N ILE A 341 0.10 11.40 -2.31
CA ILE A 341 -0.78 10.81 -1.30
C ILE A 341 0.03 10.02 -0.27
N LEU A 342 1.13 9.39 -0.68
CA LEU A 342 2.07 8.70 0.24
C LEU A 342 2.90 9.66 1.11
N ASP A 343 3.28 10.83 0.57
CA ASP A 343 4.02 11.86 1.31
C ASP A 343 3.13 12.65 2.31
N GLY A 344 1.80 12.55 2.20
CA GLY A 344 0.82 13.31 3.00
C GLY A 344 0.31 12.64 4.27
N GLY A 345 0.63 11.36 4.53
CA GLY A 345 0.27 10.66 5.77
C GLY A 345 -1.24 10.46 6.02
N THR A 346 -2.09 10.54 5.00
CA THR A 346 -3.56 10.51 5.12
C THR A 346 -4.21 9.13 4.93
N LEU A 347 -3.46 8.10 4.55
CA LEU A 347 -3.93 6.71 4.42
C LEU A 347 -3.13 5.78 5.35
N ASP A 348 -3.83 4.81 5.96
CA ASP A 348 -3.25 3.83 6.90
C ASP A 348 -1.94 3.25 6.35
N SER A 349 -0.86 3.34 7.14
CA SER A 349 0.45 2.77 6.82
C SER A 349 0.43 1.29 6.44
N ARG A 350 -0.57 0.50 6.85
CA ARG A 350 -0.82 -0.90 6.50
C ARG A 350 -1.53 -1.05 5.16
N VAL A 351 -2.39 -0.10 4.79
CA VAL A 351 -2.99 -0.02 3.45
C VAL A 351 -1.93 0.46 2.47
N VAL A 352 -1.14 1.48 2.83
CA VAL A 352 0.05 1.97 2.11
C VAL A 352 1.17 0.92 1.98
N ALA A 353 1.45 0.14 3.02
CA ALA A 353 2.40 -0.98 2.94
C ALA A 353 1.86 -2.17 2.12
N ARG A 354 0.55 -2.24 1.90
CA ARG A 354 -0.09 -3.13 0.91
C ARG A 354 -0.15 -2.49 -0.48
N THR A 355 -0.03 -1.17 -0.59
CA THR A 355 0.06 -0.44 -1.85
C THR A 355 1.38 -0.80 -2.54
N SER A 356 1.22 -1.74 -3.48
CA SER A 356 2.19 -2.71 -3.96
C SER A 356 3.40 -2.14 -4.72
N PRO A 357 4.54 -2.88 -4.81
CA PRO A 357 5.53 -2.74 -5.88
C PRO A 357 4.94 -2.52 -7.28
N TYR A 358 3.71 -2.98 -7.54
CA TYR A 358 2.99 -2.79 -8.81
C TYR A 358 2.45 -1.36 -9.02
N LEU A 359 2.07 -0.63 -7.97
CA LEU A 359 1.71 0.80 -8.12
C LEU A 359 2.96 1.64 -8.33
N GLN A 360 4.06 1.27 -7.67
CA GLN A 360 5.36 1.86 -7.96
C GLN A 360 5.84 1.52 -9.38
N LEU A 361 5.55 0.31 -9.89
CA LEU A 361 5.80 -0.08 -11.28
C LEU A 361 5.05 0.84 -12.24
N LEU A 362 3.74 1.04 -12.03
CA LEU A 362 2.91 1.90 -12.86
C LEU A 362 3.37 3.36 -12.83
N SER A 363 3.73 3.87 -11.64
CA SER A 363 4.32 5.20 -11.52
C SER A 363 5.65 5.31 -12.28
N SER A 364 6.58 4.36 -12.11
CA SER A 364 7.87 4.35 -12.81
C SER A 364 7.71 4.25 -14.33
N ILE A 365 6.82 3.39 -14.82
CA ILE A 365 6.48 3.29 -16.26
C ILE A 365 5.95 4.62 -16.79
N GLY A 366 5.00 5.24 -16.07
CA GLY A 366 4.45 6.54 -16.46
C GLY A 366 5.53 7.63 -16.54
N GLN A 367 6.49 7.63 -15.61
CA GLN A 367 7.63 8.54 -15.64
C GLN A 367 8.56 8.27 -16.83
N TRP A 368 8.84 7.00 -17.15
CA TRP A 368 9.68 6.64 -18.29
C TRP A 368 9.03 7.05 -19.62
N GLN A 369 7.74 6.75 -19.81
CA GLN A 369 6.99 7.18 -20.99
C GLN A 369 7.02 8.70 -21.14
N LYS A 370 6.75 9.44 -20.05
CA LYS A 370 6.75 10.91 -20.04
C LYS A 370 8.12 11.52 -20.34
N SER A 371 9.20 10.89 -19.86
CA SER A 371 10.57 11.36 -20.09
C SER A 371 11.06 11.11 -21.51
N GLY A 372 10.43 10.18 -22.24
CA GLY A 372 10.91 9.74 -23.56
C GLY A 372 12.19 8.90 -23.51
N VAL A 373 12.67 8.48 -22.33
CA VAL A 373 13.94 7.73 -22.16
C VAL A 373 14.00 6.39 -22.90
N LEU A 374 12.86 5.90 -23.40
CA LEU A 374 12.75 4.66 -24.17
C LEU A 374 12.30 4.89 -25.62
N SER A 375 12.32 6.13 -26.11
CA SER A 375 11.77 6.43 -27.44
C SER A 375 12.61 5.93 -28.61
N ASP A 376 13.93 5.85 -28.45
CA ASP A 376 14.82 5.33 -29.47
C ASP A 376 15.53 4.05 -29.03
N LYS A 377 15.90 3.23 -30.01
CA LYS A 377 16.52 1.91 -29.80
C LYS A 377 17.91 1.98 -29.17
N GLU A 378 18.63 3.09 -29.38
CA GLU A 378 19.92 3.35 -28.74
C GLU A 378 19.76 3.90 -27.30
N ASP A 379 18.57 4.41 -26.97
CA ASP A 379 18.22 4.87 -25.65
C ASP A 379 17.78 3.71 -24.74
N GLY A 380 18.04 3.89 -23.45
CA GLY A 380 17.68 2.95 -22.42
C GLY A 380 17.78 3.60 -21.04
N LEU A 381 17.22 2.92 -20.04
CA LEU A 381 17.25 3.38 -18.67
C LEU A 381 18.71 3.48 -18.18
N LYS A 382 19.02 4.60 -17.52
CA LYS A 382 20.35 4.92 -16.96
C LYS A 382 20.19 5.43 -15.53
N GLY A 383 21.27 5.36 -14.75
CA GLY A 383 21.30 5.87 -13.38
C GLY A 383 20.23 5.24 -12.49
N THR A 384 19.51 6.08 -11.73
CA THR A 384 18.49 5.63 -10.76
C THR A 384 17.33 4.86 -11.40
N ALA A 385 17.03 5.08 -12.69
CA ALA A 385 16.00 4.32 -13.40
C ALA A 385 16.39 2.84 -13.60
N VAL A 386 17.69 2.51 -13.63
CA VAL A 386 18.17 1.12 -13.65
C VAL A 386 18.00 0.46 -12.29
N ASP A 387 18.17 1.22 -11.20
CA ASP A 387 17.92 0.72 -9.84
C ASP A 387 16.43 0.43 -9.63
N ASP A 388 15.54 1.29 -10.13
CA ASP A 388 14.10 1.04 -10.16
C ASP A 388 13.76 -0.19 -11.00
N LEU A 389 14.30 -0.29 -12.22
CA LEU A 389 14.11 -1.46 -13.07
C LEU A 389 14.56 -2.74 -12.36
N ARG A 390 15.73 -2.73 -11.68
CA ARG A 390 16.26 -3.89 -10.95
C ARG A 390 15.36 -4.28 -9.78
N ARG A 391 14.85 -3.30 -9.03
CA ARG A 391 13.93 -3.52 -7.91
C ARG A 391 12.62 -4.16 -8.41
N LEU A 392 12.03 -3.60 -9.46
CA LEU A 392 10.77 -4.04 -10.05
C LEU A 392 10.89 -5.43 -10.69
N ALA A 393 11.96 -5.64 -11.47
CA ALA A 393 12.27 -6.93 -12.07
C ALA A 393 12.57 -8.01 -11.03
N GLY A 394 13.19 -7.64 -9.91
CA GLY A 394 13.46 -8.53 -8.78
C GLY A 394 12.17 -9.12 -8.19
N SER A 395 11.13 -8.30 -8.04
CA SER A 395 9.82 -8.72 -7.51
C SER A 395 8.91 -9.44 -8.51
N ALA A 396 9.09 -9.25 -9.81
CA ALA A 396 8.22 -9.83 -10.84
C ALA A 396 8.38 -11.35 -10.99
N GLN A 397 7.37 -12.04 -11.49
CA GLN A 397 7.33 -13.47 -11.78
C GLN A 397 7.68 -13.73 -13.24
N CYS A 398 8.39 -14.83 -13.48
CA CYS A 398 8.68 -15.35 -14.79
C CYS A 398 8.63 -16.88 -14.74
N THR A 399 8.21 -17.51 -15.84
CA THR A 399 8.15 -18.98 -15.94
C THR A 399 9.53 -19.57 -16.18
N LEU A 400 10.37 -18.87 -16.95
CA LEU A 400 11.75 -19.24 -17.21
C LEU A 400 12.69 -18.28 -16.46
N PRO A 401 13.69 -18.77 -15.70
CA PRO A 401 14.63 -17.90 -14.99
C PRO A 401 15.43 -16.99 -15.93
N HIS A 402 15.73 -17.42 -17.17
CA HIS A 402 16.41 -16.61 -18.18
C HIS A 402 15.72 -15.27 -18.46
N ASP A 403 14.39 -15.24 -18.33
CA ASP A 403 13.59 -14.04 -18.60
C ASP A 403 13.94 -12.91 -17.63
N LYS A 404 14.42 -13.22 -16.41
CA LYS A 404 14.91 -12.20 -15.45
C LYS A 404 16.01 -11.31 -16.01
N VAL A 405 16.73 -11.79 -17.01
CA VAL A 405 17.71 -11.02 -17.76
C VAL A 405 17.10 -10.58 -19.09
N PHE A 406 16.55 -11.51 -19.87
CA PHE A 406 16.12 -11.22 -21.24
C PHE A 406 14.97 -10.22 -21.34
N GLY A 407 14.01 -10.25 -20.40
CA GLY A 407 12.90 -9.30 -20.34
C GLY A 407 13.30 -7.87 -19.97
N LEU A 408 14.56 -7.65 -19.59
CA LEU A 408 15.09 -6.33 -19.27
C LEU A 408 15.97 -5.75 -20.38
N LEU A 409 16.49 -6.59 -21.28
CA LEU A 409 17.45 -6.16 -22.29
C LEU A 409 16.90 -5.08 -23.21
N GLY A 410 15.60 -5.14 -23.53
CA GLY A 410 14.94 -4.11 -24.32
C GLY A 410 14.73 -2.77 -23.62
N LEU A 411 14.98 -2.67 -22.31
CA LEU A 411 14.88 -1.43 -21.54
C LEU A 411 16.26 -0.83 -21.20
N LEU A 412 17.33 -1.59 -21.44
CA LEU A 412 18.70 -1.17 -21.16
C LEU A 412 19.34 -0.56 -22.42
N PRO A 413 20.32 0.35 -22.26
CA PRO A 413 20.98 0.95 -23.41
C PRO A 413 21.82 -0.08 -24.17
N GLN A 414 22.05 0.19 -25.45
CA GLN A 414 22.63 -0.78 -26.39
C GLN A 414 24.04 -1.26 -26.00
N ASP A 415 24.81 -0.44 -25.30
CA ASP A 415 26.15 -0.77 -24.79
C ASP A 415 26.14 -1.82 -23.67
N ILE A 416 24.98 -2.04 -23.02
CA ILE A 416 24.75 -3.12 -22.07
C ILE A 416 24.10 -4.31 -22.77
N SER A 417 23.01 -4.07 -23.51
CA SER A 417 22.23 -5.17 -24.11
C SER A 417 23.00 -5.93 -25.19
N SER A 418 23.87 -5.28 -25.96
CA SER A 418 24.72 -5.94 -26.97
C SER A 418 25.79 -6.87 -26.38
N LYS A 419 26.10 -6.76 -25.09
CA LYS A 419 27.06 -7.63 -24.40
C LYS A 419 26.45 -8.97 -23.99
N ILE A 420 25.12 -9.10 -24.02
CA ILE A 420 24.41 -10.29 -23.57
C ILE A 420 23.91 -11.06 -24.78
N THR A 421 24.35 -12.31 -24.92
CA THR A 421 23.86 -13.22 -25.97
C THR A 421 22.61 -13.93 -25.48
N ILE A 422 21.48 -13.77 -26.19
CA ILE A 422 20.23 -14.49 -25.90
C ILE A 422 20.33 -15.91 -26.42
N ASP A 423 20.40 -16.85 -25.48
CA ASP A 423 20.31 -18.27 -25.75
C ASP A 423 19.69 -18.97 -24.55
N TYR A 424 18.46 -19.46 -24.72
CA TYR A 424 17.73 -20.21 -23.68
C TYR A 424 18.34 -21.60 -23.40
N LYS A 425 19.37 -22.02 -24.14
CA LYS A 425 20.13 -23.25 -23.85
C LYS A 425 21.30 -23.01 -22.89
N ARG A 426 21.64 -21.74 -22.57
CA ARG A 426 22.75 -21.40 -21.67
C ARG A 426 22.42 -21.65 -20.20
N ASP A 427 23.47 -21.84 -19.42
CA ASP A 427 23.39 -21.91 -17.96
C ASP A 427 22.93 -20.56 -17.37
N GLU A 428 21.97 -20.62 -16.45
CA GLU A 428 21.33 -19.46 -15.84
C GLU A 428 22.30 -18.68 -14.93
N THR A 429 23.20 -19.37 -14.24
CA THR A 429 24.15 -18.77 -13.30
C THR A 429 25.22 -17.98 -14.05
N GLU A 430 25.68 -18.54 -15.17
CA GLU A 430 26.61 -17.87 -16.08
C GLU A 430 25.98 -16.62 -16.69
N LEU A 431 24.74 -16.73 -17.20
CA LEU A 431 23.98 -15.61 -17.77
C LEU A 431 23.75 -14.48 -16.75
N SER A 432 23.36 -14.81 -15.51
CA SER A 432 23.16 -13.81 -14.46
C SER A 432 24.46 -13.12 -14.04
N SER A 433 25.58 -13.86 -14.05
CA SER A 433 26.91 -13.32 -13.73
C SER A 433 27.38 -12.36 -14.82
N GLU A 434 27.21 -12.73 -16.09
CA GLU A 434 27.53 -11.91 -17.26
C GLU A 434 26.69 -10.61 -17.28
N PHE A 435 25.39 -10.71 -17.00
CA PHE A 435 24.49 -9.57 -16.90
C PHE A 435 24.91 -8.60 -15.78
N THR A 436 25.23 -9.13 -14.59
CA THR A 436 25.70 -8.32 -13.46
C THR A 436 27.01 -7.61 -13.78
N ALA A 437 27.95 -8.31 -14.43
CA ALA A 437 29.21 -7.72 -14.87
C ALA A 437 29.00 -6.63 -15.94
N ALA A 438 28.09 -6.84 -16.90
CA ALA A 438 27.77 -5.86 -17.94
C ALA A 438 27.20 -4.56 -17.37
N ILE A 439 26.30 -4.65 -16.39
CA ILE A 439 25.76 -3.48 -15.67
C ILE A 439 26.85 -2.80 -14.83
N PHE A 440 27.69 -3.56 -14.12
CA PHE A 440 28.76 -3.00 -13.30
C PHE A 440 29.78 -2.20 -14.12
N ILE A 441 30.23 -2.75 -15.26
CA ILE A 441 31.17 -2.09 -16.17
C ILE A 441 30.56 -0.81 -16.79
N ALA A 442 29.25 -0.79 -17.04
CA ALA A 442 28.58 0.40 -17.56
C ALA A 442 28.48 1.53 -16.51
N ASN A 443 28.29 1.17 -15.23
CA ASN A 443 28.25 2.11 -14.12
C ASN A 443 29.64 2.69 -13.74
N GLU A 444 30.73 1.92 -13.88
CA GLU A 444 32.09 2.45 -13.65
C GLU A 444 32.51 3.51 -14.68
N ASN A 445 32.02 3.43 -15.92
CA ASN A 445 32.33 4.41 -16.97
C ASN A 445 31.57 5.74 -16.81
N SER A 446 30.65 5.86 -15.85
CA SER A 446 29.75 7.02 -15.70
C SER A 446 29.95 7.88 -14.44
N GLY A 447 30.91 7.59 -13.55
CA GLY A 447 31.41 8.61 -12.60
C GLY A 447 32.00 8.11 -11.27
N ASN A 448 33.23 8.59 -11.02
CA ASN A 448 33.99 8.68 -9.76
C ASN A 448 33.30 8.35 -8.43
N LEU A 449 33.92 7.46 -7.66
CA LEU A 449 34.24 7.67 -6.23
C LEU A 449 35.36 6.71 -5.79
N GLU A 450 36.51 7.29 -5.44
CA GLU A 450 37.61 6.61 -4.75
C GLU A 450 37.24 6.30 -3.29
N GLY A 451 37.69 5.13 -2.81
CA GLY A 451 38.19 4.99 -1.44
C GLY A 451 37.39 4.09 -0.51
N ALA A 452 37.83 2.85 -0.34
CA ALA A 452 38.03 2.23 0.98
C ALA A 452 38.86 0.95 0.83
N GLY A 453 40.10 1.00 1.30
CA GLY A 453 41.02 -0.13 1.34
C GLY A 453 40.49 -1.28 2.21
N GLY A 454 40.78 -2.50 1.77
CA GLY A 454 40.40 -3.73 2.44
C GLY A 454 40.94 -3.84 3.87
N VAL A 455 40.04 -4.06 4.82
CA VAL A 455 40.36 -4.57 6.15
C VAL A 455 40.11 -6.07 6.13
N LYS A 456 41.19 -6.86 6.23
CA LYS A 456 41.11 -8.30 6.56
C LYS A 456 40.54 -8.44 7.96
N VAL A 457 39.36 -9.05 8.10
CA VAL A 457 38.84 -9.48 9.40
C VAL A 457 39.47 -10.84 9.75
N GLN A 458 40.32 -10.84 10.77
CA GLN A 458 40.80 -12.04 11.43
C GLN A 458 39.68 -12.62 12.31
N SER A 459 39.37 -13.90 12.12
CA SER A 459 38.53 -14.70 13.01
C SER A 459 39.25 -14.87 14.36
N THR A 460 38.64 -14.35 15.42
CA THR A 460 39.00 -14.64 16.82
C THR A 460 37.73 -15.16 17.50
N THR A 461 37.76 -16.42 17.91
CA THR A 461 36.71 -17.07 18.71
C THR A 461 36.73 -16.51 20.13
N PHE A 462 35.82 -15.58 20.44
CA PHE A 462 35.51 -15.20 21.82
C PHE A 462 34.59 -16.24 22.45
N ASP A 463 34.85 -16.61 23.70
CA ASP A 463 33.89 -17.35 24.53
C ASP A 463 32.57 -16.57 24.57
N SER A 464 31.49 -17.18 24.05
CA SER A 464 30.17 -16.55 24.03
C SER A 464 29.65 -16.30 25.45
N ILE A 465 29.00 -15.16 25.67
CA ILE A 465 28.38 -14.75 26.95
C ILE A 465 27.12 -15.55 27.31
N TYR A 466 26.68 -16.43 26.41
CA TYR A 466 25.56 -17.33 26.59
C TYR A 466 25.92 -18.78 26.19
N ALA A 467 25.08 -19.72 26.59
CA ALA A 467 25.18 -21.13 26.23
C ALA A 467 23.86 -21.58 25.60
N LEU A 468 23.94 -22.28 24.46
CA LEU A 468 22.81 -23.07 23.98
C LEU A 468 22.70 -24.35 24.83
N GLN A 469 21.56 -24.58 25.46
CA GLN A 469 21.31 -25.71 26.36
C GLN A 469 19.97 -26.38 26.05
N ASP A 470 19.88 -27.70 26.25
CA ASP A 470 18.60 -28.41 26.27
C ASP A 470 17.85 -28.10 27.57
N LEU A 471 16.63 -27.57 27.43
CA LEU A 471 15.75 -27.19 28.53
C LEU A 471 14.59 -28.19 28.61
N PRO A 472 14.40 -28.89 29.74
CA PRO A 472 13.36 -29.90 29.90
C PRO A 472 11.98 -29.37 29.49
N GLY A 473 11.34 -30.04 28.53
CA GLY A 473 10.01 -29.69 28.02
C GLY A 473 9.93 -28.42 27.16
N ARG A 474 11.06 -27.75 26.89
CA ARG A 474 11.11 -26.45 26.18
C ARG A 474 12.16 -26.42 25.07
N GLY A 475 12.57 -27.58 24.57
CA GLY A 475 13.54 -27.70 23.49
C GLY A 475 14.92 -27.14 23.88
N LYS A 476 15.61 -26.53 22.93
CA LYS A 476 16.86 -25.81 23.19
C LYS A 476 16.58 -24.34 23.47
N GLY A 477 17.34 -23.75 24.39
CA GLY A 477 17.27 -22.33 24.74
C GLY A 477 18.64 -21.72 25.01
N LEU A 478 18.72 -20.40 24.97
CA LEU A 478 19.94 -19.67 25.34
C LEU A 478 19.91 -19.37 26.85
N VAL A 479 20.99 -19.66 27.55
CA VAL A 479 21.16 -19.41 28.99
C VAL A 479 22.38 -18.53 29.22
N ALA A 480 22.26 -17.48 30.03
CA ALA A 480 23.35 -16.56 30.32
C ALA A 480 24.49 -17.28 31.07
N ARG A 481 25.73 -17.17 30.59
CA ARG A 481 26.93 -17.74 31.25
C ARG A 481 27.51 -16.83 32.32
N GLU A 482 27.16 -15.55 32.25
CA GLU A 482 27.55 -14.49 33.16
C GLU A 482 26.39 -13.49 33.31
N ASN A 483 26.56 -12.48 34.16
CA ASN A 483 25.57 -11.42 34.29
C ASN A 483 25.63 -10.52 33.06
N ILE A 484 24.49 -10.30 32.40
CA ILE A 484 24.38 -9.46 31.21
C ILE A 484 23.62 -8.19 31.60
N SER A 485 24.26 -7.03 31.47
CA SER A 485 23.64 -5.74 31.78
C SER A 485 22.57 -5.33 30.76
N LYS A 486 21.58 -4.54 31.20
CA LYS A 486 20.57 -3.90 30.34
C LYS A 486 21.23 -3.17 29.16
N GLY A 487 20.70 -3.39 27.96
CA GLY A 487 21.17 -2.79 26.71
C GLY A 487 22.35 -3.49 26.03
N THR A 488 22.94 -4.52 26.65
CA THR A 488 24.01 -5.30 26.01
C THR A 488 23.49 -6.07 24.80
N ARG A 489 24.24 -6.02 23.69
CA ARG A 489 24.00 -6.89 22.52
C ARG A 489 24.43 -8.31 22.86
N ILE A 490 23.45 -9.19 22.99
CA ILE A 490 23.63 -10.59 23.34
C ILE A 490 24.17 -11.38 22.15
N LEU A 491 23.56 -11.18 20.97
CA LEU A 491 23.96 -11.87 19.73
C LEU A 491 23.83 -10.96 18.51
N SER A 492 24.57 -11.31 17.46
CA SER A 492 24.60 -10.63 16.15
C SER A 492 24.84 -11.66 15.05
N GLU A 493 23.77 -12.17 14.45
CA GLU A 493 23.79 -13.36 13.60
C GLU A 493 23.38 -13.03 12.16
N GLU A 494 24.02 -13.72 11.21
CA GLU A 494 23.68 -13.63 9.80
C GLU A 494 22.72 -14.76 9.43
N ALA A 495 21.83 -14.48 8.50
CA ALA A 495 20.85 -15.46 8.06
C ALA A 495 21.53 -16.61 7.32
N VAL A 496 21.15 -17.84 7.64
CA VAL A 496 21.54 -19.03 6.87
C VAL A 496 20.55 -19.37 5.78
N LEU A 497 19.28 -18.98 5.96
CA LEU A 497 18.22 -19.08 4.97
C LEU A 497 17.47 -17.75 4.93
N THR A 498 17.17 -17.23 3.75
CA THR A 498 16.40 -16.01 3.56
C THR A 498 15.29 -16.24 2.55
N VAL A 499 14.16 -15.55 2.73
CA VAL A 499 13.05 -15.59 1.78
C VAL A 499 12.75 -14.18 1.31
N SER A 500 12.64 -14.03 -0.01
CA SER A 500 12.16 -12.79 -0.64
C SER A 500 10.63 -12.76 -0.66
N GLU A 501 10.05 -11.57 -0.63
CA GLU A 501 8.62 -11.30 -0.38
C GLU A 501 7.69 -11.73 -1.53
N SER A 502 8.24 -12.20 -2.66
CA SER A 502 7.50 -12.44 -3.92
C SER A 502 7.17 -13.90 -4.24
N VAL A 503 7.29 -14.82 -3.28
CA VAL A 503 7.32 -16.25 -3.61
C VAL A 503 6.00 -16.95 -3.27
N GLY A 504 5.28 -17.47 -4.28
CA GLY A 504 4.08 -18.29 -4.08
C GLY A 504 4.37 -19.54 -3.23
N SER A 505 3.37 -20.10 -2.54
CA SER A 505 3.57 -21.17 -1.54
C SER A 505 4.35 -22.40 -2.04
N LYS A 506 4.23 -22.73 -3.34
CA LYS A 506 5.01 -23.79 -4.01
C LYS A 506 6.47 -23.37 -4.25
N GLN A 507 6.71 -22.18 -4.80
CA GLN A 507 8.07 -21.68 -5.05
C GLN A 507 8.82 -21.42 -3.72
N LEU A 508 8.11 -21.06 -2.64
CA LEU A 508 8.66 -20.85 -1.31
C LEU A 508 9.24 -22.16 -0.77
N ARG A 509 8.47 -23.24 -0.95
CA ARG A 509 8.91 -24.59 -0.61
C ARG A 509 10.18 -24.95 -1.38
N THR A 510 10.21 -24.72 -2.69
CA THR A 510 11.38 -25.01 -3.54
C THR A 510 12.61 -24.22 -3.12
N SER A 511 12.47 -22.91 -2.89
CA SER A 511 13.58 -22.04 -2.46
C SER A 511 14.16 -22.46 -1.11
N ILE A 512 13.30 -22.75 -0.13
CA ILE A 512 13.75 -23.25 1.17
C ILE A 512 14.47 -24.60 1.01
N CYS A 513 13.97 -25.50 0.16
CA CYS A 513 14.64 -26.78 -0.08
C CYS A 513 16.04 -26.60 -0.66
N GLN A 514 16.17 -25.80 -1.72
CA GLN A 514 17.46 -25.52 -2.35
C GLN A 514 18.47 -24.93 -1.37
N GLN A 515 18.04 -23.95 -0.56
CA GLN A 515 18.92 -23.33 0.42
C GLN A 515 19.32 -24.31 1.54
N VAL A 516 18.39 -25.13 2.05
CA VAL A 516 18.69 -26.16 3.05
C VAL A 516 19.63 -27.23 2.49
N GLU A 517 19.47 -27.59 1.22
CA GLU A 517 20.34 -28.52 0.49
C GLU A 517 21.71 -27.93 0.14
N ALA A 518 21.85 -26.61 0.14
CA ALA A 518 23.13 -25.91 0.01
C ALA A 518 23.87 -25.74 1.36
N LEU A 519 23.18 -25.91 2.50
CA LEU A 519 23.82 -25.83 3.83
C LEU A 519 24.87 -26.93 4.01
N SER A 520 25.94 -26.61 4.75
CA SER A 520 26.90 -27.62 5.24
C SER A 520 26.22 -28.68 6.11
N GLU A 521 26.84 -29.85 6.25
CA GLU A 521 26.27 -30.96 7.04
C GLU A 521 25.94 -30.56 8.48
N ASN A 522 26.77 -29.73 9.11
CA ASN A 522 26.53 -29.25 10.47
C ASN A 522 25.36 -28.26 10.52
N GLN A 523 25.34 -27.25 9.63
CA GLN A 523 24.24 -26.28 9.57
C GLN A 523 22.90 -26.94 9.23
N ARG A 524 22.89 -27.93 8.32
CA ARG A 524 21.69 -28.69 7.99
C ARG A 524 21.21 -29.52 9.19
N ARG A 525 22.11 -30.16 9.92
CA ARG A 525 21.77 -30.89 11.15
C ARG A 525 21.16 -29.97 12.21
N ASP A 526 21.72 -28.78 12.36
CA ASP A 526 21.21 -27.78 13.29
C ASP A 526 19.84 -27.24 12.84
N PHE A 527 19.65 -26.96 11.56
CA PHE A 527 18.34 -26.60 11.00
C PHE A 527 17.29 -27.71 11.24
N LEU A 528 17.61 -28.96 10.90
CA LEU A 528 16.68 -30.10 11.04
C LEU A 528 16.33 -30.47 12.47
N SER A 529 17.11 -29.99 13.45
CA SER A 529 16.80 -30.16 14.87
C SER A 529 15.97 -29.02 15.47
N MET A 530 15.53 -28.04 14.66
CA MET A 530 14.56 -27.02 15.08
C MET A 530 13.16 -27.61 15.20
N HIS A 531 12.31 -26.99 16.02
CA HIS A 531 10.95 -27.47 16.23
C HIS A 531 10.11 -27.29 14.97
N ASN A 532 9.22 -28.24 14.68
CA ASN A 532 8.28 -28.14 13.58
C ASN A 532 6.89 -28.52 14.07
N ILE A 533 5.96 -27.56 14.10
CA ILE A 533 4.56 -27.82 14.48
C ILE A 533 3.76 -28.43 13.31
N HIS A 534 4.24 -28.31 12.08
CA HIS A 534 3.51 -28.73 10.90
C HIS A 534 3.78 -30.21 10.59
N PRO A 535 2.73 -31.02 10.30
CA PRO A 535 2.91 -32.38 9.84
C PRO A 535 3.61 -32.38 8.47
N TYR A 536 4.43 -33.40 8.22
CA TYR A 536 5.19 -33.53 6.98
C TYR A 536 5.32 -35.00 6.56
N MET A 537 5.26 -35.26 5.25
CA MET A 537 5.42 -36.58 4.65
C MET A 537 6.71 -36.69 3.83
N ASN A 538 7.33 -35.56 3.50
CA ASN A 538 8.56 -35.47 2.73
C ASN A 538 9.47 -34.35 3.27
N ALA A 539 10.73 -34.35 2.82
CA ALA A 539 11.73 -33.37 3.26
C ALA A 539 11.31 -31.93 2.95
N ALA A 540 10.64 -31.69 1.81
CA ALA A 540 10.23 -30.35 1.42
C ALA A 540 9.16 -29.76 2.35
N GLU A 541 8.18 -30.56 2.74
CA GLU A 541 7.19 -30.20 3.76
C GLU A 541 7.83 -30.03 5.14
N GLN A 542 8.80 -30.88 5.49
CA GLN A 542 9.54 -30.76 6.73
C GLN A 542 10.28 -29.42 6.82
N TYR A 543 11.02 -29.06 5.77
CA TYR A 543 11.83 -27.84 5.75
C TYR A 543 10.95 -26.59 5.79
N LEU A 544 9.86 -26.56 5.03
CA LEU A 544 8.90 -25.46 5.05
C LEU A 544 8.23 -25.33 6.43
N GLY A 545 7.89 -26.45 7.06
CA GLY A 545 7.30 -26.45 8.40
C GLY A 545 8.26 -25.90 9.46
N ILE A 546 9.53 -26.35 9.43
CA ILE A 546 10.59 -25.79 10.29
C ILE A 546 10.72 -24.29 10.06
N PHE A 547 10.80 -23.86 8.81
CA PHE A 547 10.93 -22.44 8.47
C PHE A 547 9.76 -21.62 9.04
N ARG A 548 8.52 -22.04 8.79
CA ARG A 548 7.30 -21.34 9.29
C ARG A 548 7.22 -21.27 10.81
N THR A 549 7.75 -22.29 11.49
CA THR A 549 7.72 -22.36 12.96
C THR A 549 8.78 -21.46 13.59
N ASN A 550 9.94 -21.25 12.95
CA ASN A 550 11.12 -20.66 13.60
C ASN A 550 11.61 -19.35 12.97
N SER A 551 11.11 -18.95 11.81
CA SER A 551 11.65 -17.78 11.10
C SER A 551 11.52 -16.49 11.91
N LEU A 552 12.55 -15.65 11.78
CA LEU A 552 12.70 -14.37 12.46
C LEU A 552 12.78 -13.27 11.39
N PRO A 553 12.36 -12.03 11.70
CA PRO A 553 12.43 -10.93 10.74
C PRO A 553 13.85 -10.64 10.26
N ALA A 554 14.01 -10.39 8.96
CA ALA A 554 15.27 -10.09 8.30
C ALA A 554 15.28 -8.78 7.50
N GLU A 555 14.24 -7.97 7.60
CA GLU A 555 14.20 -6.57 7.16
C GLU A 555 13.40 -5.73 8.17
N ALA A 556 13.60 -4.41 8.17
CA ALA A 556 12.92 -3.46 9.04
C ALA A 556 11.47 -3.19 8.60
N VAL A 557 11.14 -3.49 7.34
CA VAL A 557 9.83 -3.31 6.70
C VAL A 557 9.59 -4.53 5.79
N GLY A 558 8.45 -5.22 5.96
CA GLY A 558 8.06 -6.40 5.16
C GLY A 558 8.04 -7.72 5.92
N ASP A 559 7.36 -8.73 5.36
CA ASP A 559 7.17 -10.08 5.95
C ASP A 559 8.35 -11.03 5.65
N LYS A 560 9.55 -10.50 5.39
CA LYS A 560 10.74 -11.31 5.08
C LYS A 560 11.25 -12.03 6.33
N GLY A 561 10.95 -13.33 6.38
CA GLY A 561 11.48 -14.26 7.36
C GLY A 561 12.86 -14.80 6.94
N ALA A 562 13.71 -15.04 7.93
CA ALA A 562 14.97 -15.74 7.77
C ALA A 562 15.22 -16.72 8.92
N ILE A 563 16.13 -17.66 8.69
CA ILE A 563 16.59 -18.59 9.71
C ILE A 563 17.98 -18.19 10.18
N PHE A 564 18.12 -18.20 11.50
CA PHE A 564 19.33 -17.92 12.26
C PHE A 564 19.54 -19.12 13.19
N LEU A 565 20.67 -19.81 13.11
CA LEU A 565 20.87 -21.08 13.80
C LEU A 565 20.82 -20.95 15.32
N GLU A 566 21.25 -19.82 15.86
CA GLU A 566 21.23 -19.54 17.31
C GLU A 566 20.04 -18.65 17.71
N ALA A 567 19.75 -17.57 17.00
CA ALA A 567 18.67 -16.65 17.38
C ALA A 567 17.28 -17.31 17.32
N CYS A 568 17.06 -18.24 16.38
CA CYS A 568 15.81 -19.02 16.31
C CYS A 568 15.68 -20.04 17.46
N ARG A 569 16.70 -20.24 18.29
CA ARG A 569 16.66 -21.10 19.49
C ARG A 569 16.24 -20.36 20.75
N ILE A 570 16.04 -19.05 20.69
CA ILE A 570 15.63 -18.29 21.87
C ILE A 570 14.16 -18.56 22.15
N ASN A 571 13.86 -19.03 23.37
CA ASN A 571 12.50 -19.36 23.77
C ASN A 571 11.62 -18.14 24.02
N HIS A 572 10.31 -18.39 24.02
CA HIS A 572 9.30 -17.37 24.25
C HIS A 572 9.08 -17.05 25.73
N ALA A 573 8.92 -15.77 26.05
CA ALA A 573 8.19 -15.31 27.23
C ALA A 573 7.32 -14.09 26.86
N CYS A 574 6.13 -13.95 27.46
CA CYS A 574 5.26 -12.78 27.22
C CYS A 574 5.78 -11.51 27.92
N ASP A 575 6.66 -11.69 28.91
CA ASP A 575 7.42 -10.71 29.69
C ASP A 575 8.93 -10.88 29.43
N ASN A 576 9.27 -11.09 28.15
CA ASN A 576 10.62 -11.36 27.68
C ASN A 576 11.68 -10.41 28.23
N ASN A 577 12.88 -10.96 28.49
CA ASN A 577 14.02 -10.20 29.02
C ASN A 577 14.99 -9.71 27.92
N ALA A 578 14.79 -10.09 26.66
CA ALA A 578 15.57 -9.62 25.52
C ALA A 578 14.69 -9.27 24.31
N GLN A 579 15.15 -8.32 23.50
CA GLN A 579 14.48 -7.83 22.29
C GLN A 579 15.21 -8.31 21.05
N LYS A 580 14.47 -8.93 20.14
CA LYS A 580 14.94 -9.33 18.82
C LYS A 580 14.71 -8.22 17.80
N ASN A 581 15.66 -8.00 16.90
CA ASN A 581 15.54 -6.98 15.85
C ASN A 581 16.48 -7.25 14.67
N TRP A 582 16.03 -6.93 13.45
CA TRP A 582 16.90 -6.85 12.29
C TRP A 582 17.63 -5.49 12.24
N ASN A 583 18.96 -5.54 12.20
CA ASN A 583 19.77 -4.33 12.07
C ASN A 583 20.15 -4.09 10.60
N GLU A 584 19.44 -3.16 9.97
CA GLU A 584 19.61 -2.83 8.55
C GLU A 584 21.02 -2.38 8.17
N LYS A 585 21.72 -1.70 9.08
CA LYS A 585 23.01 -1.11 8.79
C LYS A 585 24.11 -2.16 8.67
N ILE A 586 24.05 -3.18 9.53
CA ILE A 586 25.03 -4.27 9.55
C ILE A 586 24.52 -5.54 8.87
N LYS A 587 23.25 -5.55 8.42
CA LYS A 587 22.57 -6.68 7.78
C LYS A 587 22.66 -7.97 8.61
N ARG A 588 22.39 -7.86 9.91
CA ARG A 588 22.39 -8.98 10.86
C ARG A 588 21.20 -8.90 11.81
N HIS A 589 20.73 -10.07 12.25
CA HIS A 589 19.76 -10.19 13.33
C HIS A 589 20.46 -9.99 14.67
N THR A 590 19.90 -9.14 15.50
CA THR A 590 20.50 -8.74 16.77
C THR A 590 19.52 -8.98 17.90
N VAL A 591 20.05 -9.37 19.07
CA VAL A 591 19.27 -9.49 20.29
C VAL A 591 19.92 -8.65 21.38
N HIS A 592 19.15 -7.80 22.05
CA HIS A 592 19.62 -6.91 23.11
C HIS A 592 18.87 -7.17 24.41
N ALA A 593 19.55 -7.08 25.56
CA ALA A 593 18.95 -7.25 26.87
C ALA A 593 18.03 -6.05 27.22
N LEU A 594 16.78 -6.32 27.59
CA LEU A 594 15.80 -5.29 28.02
C LEU A 594 15.96 -4.88 29.49
N ARG A 595 16.56 -5.79 30.28
CA ARG A 595 16.90 -5.60 31.68
C ARG A 595 18.19 -6.37 31.99
N ASP A 596 18.69 -6.24 33.21
CA ASP A 596 19.77 -7.11 33.67
C ASP A 596 19.29 -8.57 33.68
N ILE A 597 20.13 -9.46 33.14
CA ILE A 597 19.90 -10.92 33.07
C ILE A 597 21.00 -11.56 33.91
N ILE A 598 20.62 -12.30 34.95
CA ILE A 598 21.59 -12.92 35.85
C ILE A 598 22.19 -14.19 35.24
N LYS A 599 23.41 -14.53 35.64
CA LYS A 599 24.04 -15.80 35.26
C LYS A 599 23.12 -16.99 35.56
N GLY A 600 22.94 -17.85 34.57
CA GLY A 600 22.07 -19.03 34.65
C GLY A 600 20.60 -18.76 34.31
N GLU A 601 20.20 -17.50 34.12
CA GLU A 601 18.87 -17.16 33.65
C GLU A 601 18.73 -17.44 32.14
N GLU A 602 17.56 -17.91 31.75
CA GLU A 602 17.21 -18.13 30.34
C GLU A 602 16.97 -16.79 29.64
N ILE A 603 17.57 -16.63 28.46
CA ILE A 603 17.36 -15.49 27.57
C ILE A 603 16.09 -15.79 26.77
N THR A 604 15.14 -14.86 26.79
CA THR A 604 13.81 -15.03 26.19
C THR A 604 13.42 -13.83 25.33
N ILE A 605 12.66 -14.09 24.27
CA ILE A 605 12.09 -13.09 23.35
C ILE A 605 10.57 -13.25 23.28
N THR A 606 9.82 -12.24 22.81
CA THR A 606 8.42 -12.46 22.44
C THR A 606 8.31 -13.04 21.03
N TYR A 607 7.46 -14.04 20.80
CA TYR A 607 7.14 -14.54 19.46
C TYR A 607 5.93 -13.83 18.86
N LEU A 608 5.17 -13.13 19.71
CA LEU A 608 3.95 -12.45 19.33
C LEU A 608 4.24 -11.00 18.96
N GLY A 609 3.39 -10.45 18.10
CA GLY A 609 3.39 -9.03 17.73
C GLY A 609 2.69 -8.15 18.77
N PRO A 610 1.70 -7.30 18.37
CA PRO A 610 1.06 -6.33 19.26
C PRO A 610 0.59 -6.90 20.60
N LEU A 611 0.45 -6.00 21.58
CA LEU A 611 0.01 -6.35 22.92
C LEU A 611 -1.40 -6.95 22.88
N LYS A 612 -1.54 -8.16 23.42
CA LYS A 612 -2.81 -8.91 23.47
C LYS A 612 -3.06 -9.40 24.89
N ASN A 613 -4.31 -9.59 25.27
CA ASN A 613 -4.68 -10.20 26.57
C ASN A 613 -4.23 -11.68 26.69
N ARG A 614 -4.22 -12.23 27.90
CA ARG A 614 -3.70 -13.57 28.20
C ARG A 614 -4.36 -14.65 27.35
N LYS A 615 -5.69 -14.60 27.19
CA LYS A 615 -6.44 -15.57 26.38
C LYS A 615 -5.96 -15.55 24.92
N ALA A 616 -5.85 -14.37 24.33
CA ALA A 616 -5.41 -14.20 22.95
C ALA A 616 -3.93 -14.60 22.76
N ARG A 617 -3.05 -14.30 23.72
CA ARG A 617 -1.65 -14.75 23.70
C ARG A 617 -1.55 -16.28 23.74
N GLN A 618 -2.23 -16.92 24.69
CA GLN A 618 -2.22 -18.39 24.83
C GLN A 618 -2.78 -19.08 23.59
N LYS A 619 -3.91 -18.60 23.06
CA LYS A 619 -4.49 -19.11 21.81
C LYS A 619 -3.49 -19.02 20.65
N SER A 620 -2.87 -17.85 20.47
CA SER A 620 -1.88 -17.64 19.40
C SER A 620 -0.66 -18.55 19.53
N LEU A 621 -0.16 -18.78 20.75
CA LEU A 621 0.98 -19.65 21.00
C LEU A 621 0.64 -21.12 20.77
N GLN A 622 -0.56 -21.54 21.16
CA GLN A 622 -1.03 -22.89 20.93
C GLN A 622 -1.22 -23.17 19.43
N GLU A 623 -1.81 -22.23 18.69
CA GLU A 623 -2.08 -22.37 17.25
C GLU A 623 -0.81 -22.30 16.39
N LYS A 624 0.12 -21.39 16.71
CA LYS A 624 1.30 -21.13 15.87
C LYS A 624 2.56 -21.89 16.29
N PHE A 625 2.67 -22.27 17.58
CA PHE A 625 3.89 -22.88 18.14
C PHE A 625 3.62 -24.13 18.98
N GLY A 626 2.36 -24.52 19.20
CA GLY A 626 2.01 -25.82 19.78
C GLY A 626 2.21 -25.95 21.28
N PHE A 627 2.40 -24.83 22.01
CA PHE A 627 2.61 -24.86 23.46
C PHE A 627 1.77 -23.83 24.21
N THR A 628 1.50 -24.14 25.49
CA THR A 628 0.92 -23.21 26.46
C THR A 628 2.04 -22.49 27.19
N CYS A 629 2.00 -21.15 27.21
CA CYS A 629 3.03 -20.34 27.85
C CYS A 629 2.91 -20.38 29.37
N LEU A 630 4.01 -20.68 30.06
CA LEU A 630 4.12 -20.70 31.52
C LEU A 630 5.05 -19.61 32.04
N CYS A 631 5.29 -18.54 31.27
CA CYS A 631 6.05 -17.39 31.74
C CYS A 631 5.40 -16.74 32.97
N HIS A 632 6.13 -15.86 33.66
CA HIS A 632 5.63 -15.24 34.89
C HIS A 632 4.33 -14.46 34.64
N LEU A 633 4.25 -13.67 33.56
CA LEU A 633 3.03 -12.95 33.16
C LEU A 633 1.83 -13.88 32.89
N CYS A 634 2.06 -15.03 32.24
CA CYS A 634 1.00 -16.01 31.96
C CYS A 634 0.65 -16.90 33.15
N SER A 635 1.45 -16.87 34.21
CA SER A 635 1.25 -17.64 35.44
C SER A 635 0.71 -16.77 36.58
N LEU A 636 0.43 -15.49 36.33
CA LEU A 636 -0.17 -14.60 37.32
C LEU A 636 -1.51 -15.15 37.84
N PRO A 637 -1.82 -14.91 39.13
CA PRO A 637 -3.15 -15.12 39.70
C PRO A 637 -4.23 -14.42 38.88
N LEU A 638 -5.46 -14.96 38.90
CA LEU A 638 -6.55 -14.47 38.04
C LEU A 638 -6.78 -12.96 38.15
N GLU A 639 -6.82 -12.41 39.36
CA GLU A 639 -7.04 -10.98 39.58
C GLU A 639 -5.91 -10.11 38.99
N GLN A 640 -4.65 -10.49 39.22
CA GLN A 640 -3.49 -9.78 38.67
C GLN A 640 -3.42 -9.91 37.15
N SER A 641 -3.79 -11.08 36.62
CA SER A 641 -3.90 -11.33 35.18
C SER A 641 -4.98 -10.45 34.54
N GLN A 642 -6.15 -10.34 35.16
CA GLN A 642 -7.25 -9.50 34.67
C GLN A 642 -6.84 -8.02 34.68
N GLU A 643 -6.15 -7.58 35.72
CA GLU A 643 -5.67 -6.20 35.79
C GLU A 643 -4.61 -5.91 34.73
N SER A 644 -3.67 -6.84 34.49
CA SER A 644 -2.73 -6.71 33.38
C SER A 644 -3.46 -6.67 32.04
N ASP A 645 -4.41 -7.58 31.81
CA ASP A 645 -5.17 -7.63 30.55
C ASP A 645 -5.95 -6.33 30.30
N ARG A 646 -6.55 -5.72 31.33
CA ARG A 646 -7.19 -4.39 31.24
C ARG A 646 -6.21 -3.31 30.76
N ARG A 647 -4.98 -3.30 31.28
CA ARG A 647 -3.95 -2.33 30.85
C ARG A 647 -3.58 -2.53 29.38
N LEU A 648 -3.41 -3.78 28.96
CA LEU A 648 -3.09 -4.09 27.55
C LEU A 648 -4.21 -3.70 26.60
N GLU A 649 -5.45 -3.97 26.98
CA GLU A 649 -6.65 -3.56 26.23
C GLU A 649 -6.78 -2.04 26.20
N GLY A 650 -6.46 -1.35 27.30
CA GLY A 650 -6.41 0.12 27.34
C GLY A 650 -5.38 0.72 26.40
N ILE A 651 -4.18 0.14 26.30
CA ILE A 651 -3.15 0.58 25.34
C ILE A 651 -3.67 0.41 23.90
N HIS A 652 -4.19 -0.77 23.58
CA HIS A 652 -4.72 -1.08 22.24
C HIS A 652 -5.90 -0.17 21.87
N HIS A 653 -6.80 0.13 22.80
CA HIS A 653 -7.91 1.05 22.58
C HIS A 653 -7.41 2.47 22.29
N LEU A 654 -6.43 2.95 23.05
CA LEU A 654 -5.85 4.28 22.82
C LEU A 654 -5.12 4.36 21.48
N ASP A 655 -4.44 3.30 21.05
CA ASP A 655 -3.83 3.25 19.71
C ASP A 655 -4.91 3.48 18.63
N GLY A 656 -6.04 2.78 18.72
CA GLY A 656 -7.15 2.96 17.78
C GLY A 656 -7.78 4.36 17.80
N VAL A 657 -7.94 4.96 18.99
CA VAL A 657 -8.46 6.33 19.11
C VAL A 657 -7.50 7.35 18.50
N ILE A 658 -6.20 7.18 18.73
CA ILE A 658 -5.17 8.08 18.19
C ILE A 658 -5.08 7.93 16.66
N ASP A 659 -5.14 6.70 16.16
CA ASP A 659 -5.14 6.42 14.71
C ASP A 659 -6.35 7.05 14.02
N GLN A 660 -7.55 6.99 14.64
CA GLN A 660 -8.77 7.65 14.14
C GLN A 660 -8.65 9.18 14.07
N LEU A 661 -7.92 9.81 15.00
CA LEU A 661 -7.74 11.27 15.02
C LEU A 661 -6.78 11.76 13.92
N GLY A 662 -5.87 10.91 13.44
CA GLY A 662 -4.95 11.21 12.35
C GLY A 662 -4.23 12.56 12.51
N THR A 663 -4.11 13.30 11.40
CA THR A 663 -3.49 14.63 11.36
C THR A 663 -4.36 15.71 12.02
N GLU A 664 -5.68 15.52 12.08
CA GLU A 664 -6.62 16.44 12.75
C GLU A 664 -6.31 16.54 14.26
N GLY A 665 -6.03 15.41 14.91
CA GLY A 665 -5.61 15.37 16.32
C GLY A 665 -4.31 16.12 16.61
N VAL A 666 -3.44 16.30 15.61
CA VAL A 666 -2.17 17.02 15.73
C VAL A 666 -2.36 18.55 15.64
N LEU A 667 -3.31 19.00 14.85
CA LEU A 667 -3.49 20.43 14.51
C LEU A 667 -4.64 21.08 15.28
N VAL A 668 -5.77 20.37 15.40
CA VAL A 668 -7.02 20.88 15.94
C VAL A 668 -7.03 20.72 17.46
N SER A 669 -6.84 19.50 17.97
CA SER A 669 -6.94 19.14 19.39
C SER A 669 -5.64 18.57 20.00
N PRO A 670 -4.48 19.26 19.87
CA PRO A 670 -3.18 18.68 20.24
C PRO A 670 -3.05 18.36 21.73
N LEU A 671 -3.73 19.08 22.62
CA LEU A 671 -3.69 18.80 24.06
C LEU A 671 -4.40 17.48 24.40
N ARG A 672 -5.52 17.19 23.73
CA ARG A 672 -6.28 15.95 23.90
C ARG A 672 -5.45 14.76 23.42
N THR A 673 -4.84 14.86 22.25
CA THR A 673 -3.93 13.84 21.71
C THR A 673 -2.73 13.61 22.63
N LEU A 674 -2.12 14.66 23.17
CA LEU A 674 -1.02 14.55 24.13
C LEU A 674 -1.44 13.82 25.41
N ARG A 675 -2.69 14.01 25.87
CA ARG A 675 -3.24 13.30 27.03
C ARG A 675 -3.46 11.81 26.77
N TYR A 676 -3.84 11.42 25.55
CA TYR A 676 -3.89 10.00 25.19
C TYR A 676 -2.50 9.36 25.21
N PHE A 677 -1.47 10.05 24.70
CA PHE A 677 -0.08 9.59 24.83
C PHE A 677 0.39 9.52 26.28
N ASP A 678 0.04 10.49 27.14
CA ASP A 678 0.32 10.43 28.59
C ASP A 678 -0.30 9.16 29.20
N GLN A 679 -1.58 8.92 28.91
CA GLN A 679 -2.30 7.75 29.40
C GLN A 679 -1.66 6.44 28.91
N GLN A 680 -1.28 6.36 27.64
CA GLN A 680 -0.55 5.19 27.11
C GLN A 680 0.76 4.96 27.83
N VAL A 681 1.59 6.00 28.00
CA VAL A 681 2.87 5.90 28.71
C VAL A 681 2.68 5.40 30.15
N ARG A 682 1.66 5.90 30.86
CA ARG A 682 1.33 5.41 32.20
C ARG A 682 0.95 3.93 32.20
N LEU A 683 0.11 3.50 31.26
CA LEU A 683 -0.28 2.09 31.14
C LEU A 683 0.94 1.19 30.84
N TYR A 684 1.86 1.63 29.97
CA TYR A 684 3.12 0.91 29.73
C TYR A 684 3.99 0.81 30.98
N ASN A 685 4.13 1.91 31.74
CA ASN A 685 4.90 1.94 32.99
C ASN A 685 4.28 1.02 34.06
N GLU A 686 2.96 1.08 34.24
CA GLU A 686 2.23 0.20 35.16
C GLU A 686 2.29 -1.28 34.75
N GLN A 687 2.37 -1.53 33.44
CA GLN A 687 2.60 -2.86 32.88
C GLN A 687 4.06 -3.32 33.04
N GLY A 688 4.98 -2.41 33.36
CA GLY A 688 6.40 -2.67 33.54
C GLY A 688 7.16 -2.96 32.25
N ARG A 689 6.81 -2.30 31.13
CA ARG A 689 7.43 -2.53 29.82
C ARG A 689 7.98 -1.26 29.17
N GLU A 690 9.27 -1.31 28.85
CA GLU A 690 10.00 -0.33 28.02
C GLU A 690 10.45 -0.98 26.71
N ASP A 691 9.50 -1.37 25.88
CA ASP A 691 9.74 -2.05 24.60
C ASP A 691 9.68 -1.07 23.41
N VAL A 692 9.67 -1.62 22.20
CA VAL A 692 9.58 -0.84 20.95
C VAL A 692 8.28 -0.04 20.84
N GLY A 693 7.18 -0.53 21.42
CA GLY A 693 5.89 0.17 21.43
C GLY A 693 5.96 1.39 22.36
N PHE A 694 6.54 1.21 23.55
CA PHE A 694 6.79 2.33 24.47
C PHE A 694 7.66 3.43 23.85
N ALA A 695 8.73 3.04 23.15
CA ALA A 695 9.59 3.97 22.44
C ALA A 695 8.81 4.75 21.36
N GLN A 696 7.93 4.07 20.62
CA GLN A 696 7.11 4.68 19.57
C GLN A 696 6.12 5.72 20.12
N VAL A 697 5.46 5.45 21.26
CA VAL A 697 4.56 6.42 21.91
C VAL A 697 5.30 7.71 22.26
N LEU A 698 6.53 7.60 22.78
CA LEU A 698 7.37 8.76 23.08
C LEU A 698 7.79 9.53 21.82
N VAL A 699 8.05 8.83 20.71
CA VAL A 699 8.32 9.47 19.41
C VAL A 699 7.10 10.25 18.92
N ASN A 700 5.91 9.63 18.97
CA ASN A 700 4.67 10.26 18.52
C ASN A 700 4.36 11.51 19.38
N ALA A 701 4.55 11.43 20.70
CA ALA A 701 4.45 12.58 21.59
C ALA A 701 5.47 13.68 21.24
N ALA A 702 6.73 13.32 20.94
CA ALA A 702 7.73 14.30 20.50
C ALA A 702 7.31 15.00 19.21
N GLN A 703 6.86 14.24 18.21
CA GLN A 703 6.41 14.78 16.92
C GLN A 703 5.22 15.72 17.07
N LEU A 704 4.21 15.33 17.86
CA LEU A 704 3.03 16.16 18.16
C LEU A 704 3.41 17.52 18.75
N VAL A 705 4.27 17.54 19.77
CA VAL A 705 4.66 18.78 20.45
C VAL A 705 5.58 19.65 19.58
N ILE A 706 6.48 19.03 18.80
CA ILE A 706 7.35 19.75 17.85
C ILE A 706 6.53 20.38 16.72
N ALA A 707 5.53 19.68 16.19
CA ALA A 707 4.60 20.23 15.19
C ALA A 707 3.90 21.50 15.72
N ASN A 708 3.59 21.53 17.02
CA ASN A 708 3.02 22.69 17.71
C ASN A 708 4.08 23.71 18.23
N SER A 709 5.30 23.63 17.70
CA SER A 709 6.45 24.48 18.01
C SER A 709 7.00 24.39 19.45
N ASP A 710 6.66 23.36 20.22
CA ASP A 710 7.18 23.16 21.59
C ASP A 710 8.49 22.37 21.58
N LEU A 711 9.58 23.05 21.23
CA LEU A 711 10.90 22.43 21.11
C LEU A 711 11.47 21.95 22.46
N ALA A 712 11.10 22.58 23.58
CA ALA A 712 11.54 22.19 24.91
C ALA A 712 11.04 20.79 25.28
N ARG A 713 9.73 20.53 25.17
CA ARG A 713 9.15 19.20 25.41
C ARG A 713 9.56 18.21 24.33
N GLY A 714 9.62 18.67 23.07
CA GLY A 714 10.04 17.87 21.93
C GLY A 714 11.40 17.22 22.15
N ARG A 715 12.40 17.99 22.63
CA ARG A 715 13.71 17.45 22.98
C ARG A 715 13.64 16.38 24.07
N VAL A 716 12.91 16.63 25.16
CA VAL A 716 12.82 15.70 26.30
C VAL A 716 12.17 14.38 25.89
N PHE A 717 11.07 14.41 25.11
CA PHE A 717 10.46 13.20 24.58
C PHE A 717 11.39 12.45 23.64
N ALA A 718 12.06 13.16 22.71
CA ALA A 718 13.04 12.56 21.82
C ALA A 718 14.22 11.93 22.58
N GLU A 719 14.67 12.53 23.69
CA GLU A 719 15.74 12.00 24.54
C GLU A 719 15.34 10.68 25.20
N ARG A 720 14.12 10.63 25.75
CA ARG A 720 13.56 9.41 26.33
C ARG A 720 13.42 8.32 25.27
N ALA A 721 12.83 8.65 24.11
CA ALA A 721 12.69 7.71 23.00
C ALA A 721 14.04 7.17 22.53
N ALA A 722 15.04 8.03 22.29
CA ALA A 722 16.37 7.63 21.83
C ALA A 722 17.08 6.71 22.85
N SER A 723 16.88 6.93 24.16
CA SER A 723 17.40 6.07 25.21
C SER A 723 16.79 4.66 25.14
N VAL A 724 15.46 4.56 24.97
CA VAL A 724 14.76 3.28 24.85
C VAL A 724 15.18 2.56 23.55
N TRP A 725 15.24 3.25 22.41
CA TRP A 725 15.71 2.66 21.14
C TRP A 725 17.15 2.15 21.20
N LYS A 726 18.05 2.91 21.84
CA LYS A 726 19.43 2.47 22.06
C LYS A 726 19.50 1.19 22.88
N THR A 727 18.65 1.08 23.90
CA THR A 727 18.61 -0.10 24.79
C THR A 727 17.99 -1.31 24.07
N THR A 728 16.89 -1.12 23.35
CA THR A 728 16.10 -2.19 22.73
C THR A 728 16.70 -2.71 21.43
N LEU A 729 17.30 -1.84 20.60
CA LEU A 729 17.80 -2.20 19.26
C LEU A 729 19.31 -1.96 19.06
N GLY A 730 19.98 -1.34 20.03
CA GLY A 730 21.38 -0.92 19.92
C GLY A 730 21.55 0.47 19.32
N GLY A 731 22.65 1.15 19.67
CA GLY A 731 22.92 2.54 19.28
C GLY A 731 23.30 2.74 17.80
N ASP A 732 23.59 1.66 17.08
CA ASP A 732 23.88 1.62 15.64
C ASP A 732 22.63 1.31 14.79
N SER A 733 21.47 1.07 15.42
CA SER A 733 20.20 0.86 14.72
C SER A 733 19.69 2.15 14.08
N THR A 734 18.95 2.01 12.97
CA THR A 734 18.35 3.14 12.24
C THR A 734 17.47 4.01 13.15
N GLN A 735 16.64 3.39 14.00
CA GLN A 735 15.77 4.13 14.92
C GLN A 735 16.56 4.88 16.00
N ALA A 736 17.56 4.26 16.62
CA ALA A 736 18.39 4.94 17.61
C ALA A 736 19.15 6.13 17.00
N ILE A 737 19.65 6.00 15.76
CA ILE A 737 20.34 7.08 15.05
C ILE A 737 19.37 8.22 14.70
N LYS A 738 18.21 7.90 14.10
CA LYS A 738 17.19 8.87 13.69
C LYS A 738 16.73 9.72 14.88
N HIS A 739 16.40 9.08 15.99
CA HIS A 739 15.91 9.81 17.17
C HIS A 739 17.01 10.53 17.93
N ARG A 740 18.27 10.06 17.87
CA ARG A 740 19.41 10.82 18.40
C ARG A 740 19.65 12.11 17.61
N ALA A 741 19.43 12.11 16.29
CA ALA A 741 19.50 13.32 15.48
C ALA A 741 18.39 14.32 15.87
N LEU A 742 17.17 13.82 16.13
CA LEU A 742 16.05 14.65 16.60
C LEU A 742 16.31 15.28 17.98
N VAL A 743 17.02 14.59 18.87
CA VAL A 743 17.46 15.16 20.16
C VAL A 743 18.40 16.36 19.97
N GLN A 744 19.34 16.26 19.03
CA GLN A 744 20.31 17.32 18.77
C GLN A 744 19.65 18.57 18.20
N ASP A 745 18.68 18.38 17.32
CA ASP A 745 17.95 19.48 16.70
C ASP A 745 16.49 19.09 16.41
N PRO A 746 15.56 19.32 17.37
CA PRO A 746 14.15 19.00 17.17
C PRO A 746 13.50 19.81 16.04
N SER A 747 14.07 20.96 15.67
CA SER A 747 13.52 21.82 14.61
C SER A 747 13.68 21.25 13.19
N LYS A 748 14.51 20.21 13.03
CA LYS A 748 14.66 19.48 11.76
C LYS A 748 13.52 18.50 11.47
N TYR A 749 12.57 18.32 12.39
CA TYR A 749 11.39 17.53 12.09
C TYR A 749 10.55 18.23 11.02
N GLU A 750 10.12 17.49 10.00
CA GLU A 750 9.48 18.01 8.79
C GLU A 750 8.24 18.87 9.07
N LEU A 751 7.45 18.53 10.10
CA LEU A 751 6.23 19.27 10.47
C LEU A 751 6.48 20.39 11.49
N PHE A 752 7.72 20.69 11.85
CA PHE A 752 8.04 21.77 12.77
C PHE A 752 7.50 23.11 12.24
N GLY A 753 6.76 23.84 13.10
CA GLY A 753 6.26 25.18 12.79
C GLY A 753 4.89 25.21 12.11
N ILE A 754 4.26 24.05 11.84
CA ILE A 754 2.91 23.98 11.28
C ILE A 754 1.87 24.65 12.19
N SER A 755 2.09 24.59 13.51
CA SER A 755 1.33 25.31 14.53
C SER A 755 2.29 25.99 15.49
N THR A 756 1.93 27.18 15.96
CA THR A 756 2.71 27.94 16.96
C THR A 756 2.04 27.99 18.33
N LYS A 757 0.97 27.21 18.53
CA LYS A 757 0.16 27.19 19.77
C LYS A 757 0.99 27.00 21.04
N TRP A 758 2.09 26.23 20.98
CA TRP A 758 2.93 25.90 22.14
C TRP A 758 4.39 26.31 21.97
N LYS A 759 4.65 27.39 21.23
CA LYS A 759 6.00 27.84 20.90
C LYS A 759 6.92 27.93 22.13
N THR A 760 7.99 27.13 22.13
CA THR A 760 9.09 27.19 23.10
C THR A 760 10.44 26.99 22.39
N LYS A 761 11.53 27.38 23.05
CA LYS A 761 12.91 27.12 22.60
C LYS A 761 13.48 25.88 23.28
N VAL A 762 14.44 25.23 22.62
CA VAL A 762 15.10 24.01 23.15
C VAL A 762 15.70 24.18 24.56
N ASN A 763 16.16 25.39 24.89
CA ASN A 763 16.77 25.74 26.18
C ASN A 763 15.76 26.15 27.27
N GLU A 764 14.46 26.14 26.98
CA GLU A 764 13.39 26.49 27.94
C GLU A 764 12.89 25.27 28.73
N VAL A 765 13.66 24.17 28.77
CA VAL A 765 13.37 23.03 29.66
C VAL A 765 13.61 23.46 31.11
N PRO A 766 12.60 23.38 32.00
CA PRO A 766 12.70 23.84 33.37
C PRO A 766 13.74 23.05 34.16
N GLN A 767 14.45 23.75 35.03
CA GLN A 767 15.48 23.17 35.91
C GLN A 767 15.01 23.21 37.36
N GLY A 768 15.37 22.20 38.15
CA GLY A 768 15.10 22.17 39.60
C GLY A 768 13.63 21.90 39.98
N LEU A 769 12.80 21.39 39.07
CA LEU A 769 11.48 20.87 39.42
C LEU A 769 11.61 19.51 40.12
N GLU A 770 10.75 19.26 41.11
CA GLU A 770 10.57 17.93 41.67
C GLU A 770 10.08 16.96 40.57
N PRO A 771 10.38 15.65 40.65
CA PRO A 771 10.06 14.69 39.58
C PRO A 771 8.59 14.69 39.14
N SER A 772 7.64 14.83 40.07
CA SER A 772 6.22 14.91 39.75
C SER A 772 5.84 16.20 39.02
N ASP A 773 6.36 17.35 39.48
CA ASP A 773 6.11 18.64 38.83
C ASP A 773 6.75 18.70 37.43
N PHE A 774 7.87 18.00 37.22
CA PHE A 774 8.49 17.86 35.91
C PHE A 774 7.64 17.02 34.95
N GLU A 775 7.05 15.92 35.41
CA GLU A 775 6.10 15.13 34.60
C GLU A 775 4.83 15.93 34.29
N ASP A 776 4.31 16.70 35.25
CA ASP A 776 3.15 17.56 35.03
C ASP A 776 3.45 18.64 33.98
N TRP A 777 4.64 19.24 34.04
CA TRP A 777 5.10 20.13 32.98
C TRP A 777 5.20 19.38 31.65
N LEU A 778 5.88 18.23 31.59
CA LEU A 778 6.15 17.49 30.36
C LEU A 778 4.85 17.10 29.63
N TRP A 779 3.86 16.61 30.37
CA TRP A 779 2.57 16.15 29.82
C TRP A 779 1.47 17.23 29.82
N LYS A 780 1.79 18.47 30.19
CA LYS A 780 0.82 19.58 30.35
C LYS A 780 -0.38 19.18 31.24
N ARG A 781 -0.10 18.52 32.38
CA ARG A 781 -1.13 18.12 33.36
C ARG A 781 -1.54 19.31 34.21
N GLU A 782 -2.82 19.39 34.52
CA GLU A 782 -3.38 20.40 35.42
C GLU A 782 -3.31 19.91 36.87
N LYS A 783 -3.04 20.83 37.81
CA LYS A 783 -3.08 20.51 39.24
C LYS A 783 -4.55 20.40 39.70
N PRO A 784 -4.90 19.43 40.57
CA PRO A 784 -6.26 19.34 41.10
C PRO A 784 -6.64 20.62 41.84
N ASN A 785 -7.81 21.20 41.52
CA ASN A 785 -8.35 22.33 42.28
C ASN A 785 -8.73 21.88 43.70
N HIS A 786 -8.42 22.70 44.70
CA HIS A 786 -8.85 22.44 46.07
C HIS A 786 -10.38 22.63 46.21
N PRO A 787 -11.08 21.82 47.01
CA PRO A 787 -12.51 22.00 47.27
C PRO A 787 -12.79 23.43 47.78
N GLY A 788 -13.63 24.18 47.07
CA GLY A 788 -14.00 25.57 47.42
C GLY A 788 -13.30 26.66 46.59
N GLN A 789 -12.34 26.31 45.74
CA GLN A 789 -11.77 27.25 44.77
C GLN A 789 -12.70 27.38 43.55
N LEU A 790 -13.12 28.61 43.20
CA LEU A 790 -13.90 28.87 42.00
C LEU A 790 -13.11 28.43 40.76
N ALA A 791 -13.81 27.82 39.78
CA ALA A 791 -13.18 27.41 38.53
C ALA A 791 -12.66 28.64 37.75
N ASP A 792 -11.46 28.52 37.18
CA ASP A 792 -10.93 29.53 36.27
C ASP A 792 -11.77 29.53 34.99
N LEU A 793 -12.48 30.62 34.69
CA LEU A 793 -13.29 30.75 33.46
C LEU A 793 -12.47 30.64 32.17
N ARG A 794 -11.12 30.71 32.26
CA ARG A 794 -10.22 30.49 31.13
C ARG A 794 -9.77 29.03 30.98
N SER A 795 -10.16 28.16 31.91
CA SER A 795 -9.86 26.72 31.86
C SER A 795 -10.58 26.10 30.68
N ARG A 796 -9.84 25.73 29.62
CA ARG A 796 -10.38 24.97 28.47
C ARG A 796 -10.79 23.54 28.83
N THR A 797 -10.42 23.05 30.02
CA THR A 797 -10.84 21.75 30.54
C THR A 797 -12.18 21.77 31.25
N THR A 798 -12.48 22.87 31.95
CA THR A 798 -13.78 23.09 32.60
C THR A 798 -14.76 23.77 31.65
N PHE A 799 -14.25 24.64 30.77
CA PHE A 799 -15.00 25.40 29.79
C PHE A 799 -14.45 25.15 28.36
N PRO A 800 -14.66 23.93 27.82
CA PRO A 800 -14.18 23.55 26.50
C PRO A 800 -14.88 24.32 25.37
N GLY A 801 -14.17 24.52 24.26
CA GLY A 801 -14.77 24.90 22.97
C GLY A 801 -15.49 23.71 22.34
N PHE A 802 -16.23 23.93 21.25
CA PHE A 802 -17.11 22.90 20.69
C PHE A 802 -16.37 21.64 20.23
N ILE A 803 -15.18 21.81 19.65
CA ILE A 803 -14.37 20.68 19.16
C ILE A 803 -13.76 19.83 20.29
N ASP A 804 -13.63 20.41 21.48
CA ASP A 804 -13.09 19.75 22.66
C ASP A 804 -14.18 19.06 23.50
N LEU A 805 -15.45 19.19 23.13
CA LEU A 805 -16.57 18.51 23.79
C LEU A 805 -16.57 17.00 23.49
N PRO A 806 -17.10 16.18 24.43
CA PRO A 806 -17.35 14.77 24.18
C PRO A 806 -18.40 14.56 23.07
N ASP A 807 -18.25 13.52 22.25
CA ASP A 807 -19.28 13.06 21.30
C ASP A 807 -20.31 12.19 22.03
N GLU A 808 -21.60 12.38 21.75
CA GLU A 808 -22.70 11.70 22.45
C GLU A 808 -22.65 10.15 22.38
N ASN A 809 -22.07 9.60 21.30
CA ASN A 809 -22.02 8.15 21.05
C ASN A 809 -20.71 7.52 21.52
N LYS A 810 -19.80 8.29 22.14
CA LYS A 810 -18.48 7.81 22.56
C LYS A 810 -18.24 8.09 24.03
N VAL A 811 -17.83 7.05 24.76
CA VAL A 811 -17.42 7.23 26.15
C VAL A 811 -16.02 7.83 26.19
N HIS A 812 -15.94 9.12 26.52
CA HIS A 812 -14.66 9.81 26.62
C HIS A 812 -14.02 9.66 28.00
N PRO A 813 -12.87 8.97 28.12
CA PRO A 813 -12.21 8.72 29.42
C PRO A 813 -11.76 10.00 30.13
N GLU A 814 -11.66 11.12 29.41
CA GLU A 814 -11.34 12.42 29.98
C GLU A 814 -12.51 13.02 30.78
N PHE A 815 -13.73 12.81 30.29
CA PHE A 815 -14.95 13.39 30.84
C PHE A 815 -15.64 12.45 31.82
N TYR A 816 -15.50 11.14 31.60
CA TYR A 816 -16.19 10.10 32.36
C TYR A 816 -15.22 9.08 32.96
N GLU A 817 -15.49 8.63 34.18
CA GLU A 817 -14.84 7.49 34.81
C GLU A 817 -15.83 6.37 35.06
N ARG A 818 -15.37 5.15 34.85
CA ARG A 818 -16.14 3.95 35.14
C ARG A 818 -16.03 3.64 36.63
N ASN A 819 -17.16 3.52 37.31
CA ASN A 819 -17.17 3.06 38.70
C ASN A 819 -17.01 1.53 38.78
N ASN A 820 -16.81 1.02 40.00
CA ASN A 820 -16.61 -0.40 40.27
C ASN A 820 -17.79 -1.31 39.87
N ILE A 821 -18.96 -0.73 39.56
CA ILE A 821 -20.20 -1.42 39.20
C ILE A 821 -20.44 -1.34 37.67
N GLY A 822 -19.50 -0.74 36.93
CA GLY A 822 -19.54 -0.67 35.48
C GLY A 822 -20.29 0.52 34.89
N THR A 823 -20.88 1.40 35.70
CA THR A 823 -21.55 2.63 35.24
C THR A 823 -20.57 3.80 35.17
N TYR A 824 -20.78 4.70 34.22
CA TYR A 824 -19.93 5.88 34.03
C TYR A 824 -20.45 7.06 34.85
N ARG A 825 -19.54 7.80 35.49
CA ARG A 825 -19.84 9.07 36.17
C ARG A 825 -18.89 10.16 35.67
N PRO A 826 -19.30 11.43 35.63
CA PRO A 826 -18.40 12.53 35.29
C PRO A 826 -17.16 12.53 36.19
N ARG A 827 -15.97 12.57 35.60
CA ARG A 827 -14.68 12.75 36.30
C ARG A 827 -14.54 14.16 36.86
N ARG A 828 -15.12 15.13 36.16
CA ARG A 828 -15.18 16.55 36.49
C ARG A 828 -16.47 17.13 35.93
N HIS A 829 -16.83 18.32 36.40
CA HIS A 829 -17.89 19.11 35.76
C HIS A 829 -17.30 19.92 34.61
N TRP A 830 -18.03 20.04 33.49
CA TRP A 830 -17.71 20.95 32.39
C TRP A 830 -18.94 21.72 31.94
N CYS A 831 -18.72 22.93 31.43
CA CYS A 831 -19.78 23.81 30.93
C CYS A 831 -19.32 24.46 29.62
N PHE A 832 -20.09 24.29 28.57
CA PHE A 832 -19.86 24.99 27.30
C PHE A 832 -20.42 26.42 27.39
N PHE A 833 -19.73 27.37 26.75
CA PHE A 833 -20.22 28.74 26.57
C PHE A 833 -20.28 29.10 25.09
N GLY A 834 -21.39 29.71 24.67
CA GLY A 834 -21.55 30.24 23.31
C GLY A 834 -22.37 31.54 23.29
N GLU A 835 -21.91 32.53 22.53
CA GLU A 835 -22.63 33.78 22.30
C GLU A 835 -23.74 33.58 21.25
N ILE A 836 -24.98 33.99 21.53
CA ILE A 836 -26.10 33.90 20.60
C ILE A 836 -25.89 34.86 19.43
N VAL A 837 -25.69 34.32 18.23
CA VAL A 837 -25.53 35.08 16.98
C VAL A 837 -26.86 35.22 16.25
N ASP A 838 -27.65 34.14 16.22
CA ASP A 838 -28.99 34.15 15.67
C ASP A 838 -29.91 33.15 16.38
N PHE A 839 -31.22 33.29 16.21
CA PHE A 839 -32.19 32.32 16.71
C PHE A 839 -33.52 32.36 15.95
N ALA A 840 -34.15 31.20 15.86
CA ALA A 840 -35.47 31.02 15.27
C ALA A 840 -36.31 30.02 16.10
N SER A 841 -37.64 30.16 16.06
CA SER A 841 -38.54 29.33 16.86
C SER A 841 -39.78 28.90 16.08
N LEU A 842 -39.58 28.25 14.93
CA LEU A 842 -40.70 27.78 14.08
C LEU A 842 -41.34 26.48 14.61
N LEU A 843 -40.54 25.43 14.84
CA LEU A 843 -41.00 24.12 15.33
C LEU A 843 -40.44 23.76 16.72
N ARG A 844 -39.23 24.23 16.99
CA ARG A 844 -38.48 24.18 18.24
C ARG A 844 -37.55 25.38 18.24
N LEU A 845 -37.09 25.81 19.41
CA LEU A 845 -36.06 26.84 19.48
C LEU A 845 -34.76 26.32 18.85
N GLN A 846 -34.19 27.13 17.97
CA GLN A 846 -32.91 26.90 17.33
C GLN A 846 -32.08 28.16 17.52
N MET A 847 -30.82 28.00 17.88
CA MET A 847 -29.87 29.10 18.02
C MET A 847 -28.63 28.83 17.18
N GLU A 848 -28.11 29.85 16.54
CA GLU A 848 -26.72 29.87 16.10
C GLU A 848 -25.91 30.52 17.21
N ILE A 849 -24.93 29.80 17.73
CA ILE A 849 -24.07 30.28 18.82
C ILE A 849 -22.61 30.26 18.40
N LYS A 850 -21.83 31.23 18.86
CA LYS A 850 -20.39 31.33 18.59
C LYS A 850 -19.59 30.98 19.84
N ASP A 851 -18.72 29.98 19.74
CA ASP A 851 -17.92 29.55 20.89
C ASP A 851 -16.69 30.43 21.17
N VAL A 852 -15.92 30.02 22.18
CA VAL A 852 -14.68 30.67 22.62
C VAL A 852 -13.56 30.67 21.57
N ASP A 853 -13.63 29.81 20.55
CA ASP A 853 -12.69 29.76 19.42
C ASP A 853 -13.21 30.51 18.19
N GLY A 854 -14.44 31.04 18.28
CA GLY A 854 -15.09 31.79 17.23
C GLY A 854 -15.82 30.92 16.21
N THR A 855 -16.00 29.64 16.49
CA THR A 855 -16.75 28.71 15.64
C THR A 855 -18.24 28.94 15.85
N THR A 856 -18.98 29.15 14.76
CA THR A 856 -20.45 29.21 14.78
C THR A 856 -20.99 27.78 14.79
N ILE A 857 -21.90 27.49 15.71
CA ILE A 857 -22.40 26.16 16.02
C ILE A 857 -23.92 26.23 16.12
N PRO A 858 -24.65 25.29 15.52
CA PRO A 858 -26.08 25.22 15.72
C PRO A 858 -26.42 24.54 17.05
N LEU A 859 -27.32 25.14 17.83
CA LEU A 859 -27.88 24.63 19.07
C LEU A 859 -29.39 24.40 18.90
N TYR A 860 -29.82 23.15 19.07
CA TYR A 860 -31.23 22.77 18.89
C TYR A 860 -31.84 22.24 20.18
N PHE A 861 -33.04 22.73 20.50
CA PHE A 861 -33.77 22.34 21.71
C PHE A 861 -34.67 21.12 21.42
N TYR A 862 -34.30 19.98 22.00
CA TYR A 862 -35.04 18.71 21.98
C TYR A 862 -35.73 18.42 23.33
N THR A 863 -35.82 19.42 24.20
CA THR A 863 -36.61 19.37 25.44
C THR A 863 -38.10 19.17 25.16
N ASP A 864 -38.85 18.66 26.15
CA ASP A 864 -40.31 18.48 26.04
C ASP A 864 -41.05 19.77 25.66
N SER A 865 -40.58 20.90 26.20
CA SER A 865 -41.10 22.25 25.96
C SER A 865 -40.51 22.92 24.71
N ARG A 866 -39.61 22.25 23.98
CA ARG A 866 -39.00 22.68 22.71
C ARG A 866 -38.38 24.08 22.77
N GLY A 867 -37.81 24.46 23.91
CA GLY A 867 -37.16 25.75 24.15
C GLY A 867 -38.05 26.82 24.80
N SER A 868 -39.34 26.54 25.06
CA SER A 868 -40.22 27.48 25.76
C SER A 868 -39.96 27.61 27.27
N GLU A 869 -39.06 26.79 27.82
CA GLU A 869 -38.51 26.90 29.17
C GLU A 869 -37.66 28.18 29.36
N LEU A 870 -37.15 28.76 28.27
CA LEU A 870 -36.46 30.04 28.28
C LEU A 870 -37.47 31.16 28.03
N ALA A 871 -37.52 32.15 28.93
CA ALA A 871 -38.42 33.27 28.75
C ALA A 871 -38.01 34.07 27.49
N PRO A 872 -38.95 34.52 26.64
CA PRO A 872 -38.62 35.22 25.39
C PRO A 872 -37.68 36.42 25.57
N GLY A 873 -37.75 37.10 26.72
CA GLY A 873 -36.85 38.22 27.05
C GLY A 873 -35.39 37.82 27.32
N GLN A 874 -35.11 36.55 27.56
CA GLN A 874 -33.75 36.02 27.77
C GLN A 874 -33.04 35.67 26.46
N ILE A 875 -33.79 35.45 25.37
CA ILE A 875 -33.22 35.04 24.08
C ILE A 875 -32.95 36.30 23.26
N GLN A 876 -31.72 36.79 23.31
CA GLN A 876 -31.29 37.98 22.59
C GLN A 876 -29.92 37.76 21.94
N LYS A 877 -29.71 38.33 20.76
CA LYS A 877 -28.39 38.32 20.11
C LYS A 877 -27.35 39.01 21.00
N GLY A 878 -26.17 38.43 21.13
CA GLY A 878 -25.07 38.88 21.99
C GLY A 878 -25.12 38.38 23.43
N TYR A 879 -26.16 37.65 23.84
CA TYR A 879 -26.21 37.02 25.17
C TYR A 879 -25.45 35.70 25.17
N THR A 880 -25.00 35.23 26.34
CA THR A 880 -24.21 34.00 26.44
C THR A 880 -25.07 32.83 26.91
N VAL A 881 -25.06 31.74 26.15
CA VAL A 881 -25.61 30.45 26.59
C VAL A 881 -24.53 29.68 27.34
N ALA A 882 -24.87 29.18 28.52
CA ALA A 882 -24.08 28.24 29.32
C ALA A 882 -24.79 26.88 29.33
N ILE A 883 -24.10 25.81 28.91
CA ILE A 883 -24.64 24.45 28.84
C ILE A 883 -23.76 23.51 29.66
N LEU A 884 -24.26 23.02 30.78
CA LEU A 884 -23.58 22.04 31.62
C LEU A 884 -23.61 20.67 30.93
N TYR A 885 -22.46 20.00 30.90
CA TYR A 885 -22.28 18.70 30.25
C TYR A 885 -22.68 18.67 28.77
N ALA A 886 -22.43 19.76 28.04
CA ALA A 886 -22.66 19.75 26.60
C ALA A 886 -21.89 18.62 25.91
N GLU A 887 -22.49 18.06 24.87
CA GLU A 887 -21.92 17.02 24.01
C GLU A 887 -22.11 17.42 22.55
N ARG A 888 -21.22 16.94 21.69
CA ARG A 888 -21.32 17.10 20.23
C ARG A 888 -22.34 16.10 19.71
N HIS A 889 -23.24 16.61 18.89
CA HIS A 889 -24.29 15.84 18.25
C HIS A 889 -24.20 15.99 16.73
N ALA A 890 -24.27 14.88 16.01
CA ALA A 890 -24.32 14.86 14.55
C ALA A 890 -25.79 14.80 14.08
N PHE A 891 -26.29 15.88 13.49
CA PHE A 891 -27.66 15.92 12.96
C PHE A 891 -27.71 15.29 11.56
N MET A 892 -28.69 14.41 11.32
CA MET A 892 -28.84 13.63 10.08
C MET A 892 -28.84 14.45 8.77
N PHE A 893 -29.19 15.75 8.83
CA PHE A 893 -29.31 16.64 7.66
C PHE A 893 -28.73 18.05 7.90
N CYS A 894 -27.92 18.25 8.95
CA CYS A 894 -27.36 19.56 9.31
C CYS A 894 -25.91 19.44 9.81
N GLU A 895 -25.22 20.58 9.91
CA GLU A 895 -23.88 20.63 10.49
C GLU A 895 -23.88 20.13 11.95
N PRO A 896 -22.80 19.48 12.43
CA PRO A 896 -22.68 19.06 13.82
C PRO A 896 -22.89 20.22 14.78
N GLY A 897 -23.64 19.97 15.84
CA GLY A 897 -24.02 21.01 16.79
C GLY A 897 -24.24 20.47 18.19
N ILE A 898 -24.96 21.23 19.00
CA ILE A 898 -25.36 20.80 20.35
C ILE A 898 -26.84 20.44 20.33
N ARG A 899 -27.17 19.20 20.69
CA ARG A 899 -28.55 18.77 20.96
C ARG A 899 -28.83 18.93 22.45
N HIS A 900 -29.70 19.87 22.78
CA HIS A 900 -30.03 20.15 24.18
C HIS A 900 -31.34 19.48 24.58
N GLU A 901 -31.28 18.61 25.60
CA GLU A 901 -32.40 17.75 26.00
C GLU A 901 -32.89 17.96 27.45
N ASP A 902 -32.02 18.43 28.35
CA ASP A 902 -32.37 18.65 29.75
C ASP A 902 -32.45 20.15 30.07
N PRO A 903 -33.66 20.73 30.25
CA PRO A 903 -33.83 22.16 30.49
C PRO A 903 -33.17 22.67 31.78
N GLN A 904 -32.75 21.79 32.70
CA GLN A 904 -32.02 22.19 33.91
C GLN A 904 -30.53 22.45 33.66
N MET A 905 -29.99 21.99 32.53
CA MET A 905 -28.56 22.05 32.23
C MET A 905 -28.18 23.30 31.42
N ILE A 906 -29.12 24.19 31.11
CA ILE A 906 -28.88 25.40 30.32
C ILE A 906 -29.22 26.67 31.08
N LYS A 907 -28.48 27.74 30.78
CA LYS A 907 -28.82 29.09 31.22
C LYS A 907 -28.39 30.11 30.17
N VAL A 908 -29.22 31.13 29.94
CA VAL A 908 -28.82 32.32 29.18
C VAL A 908 -28.45 33.42 30.18
N LEU A 909 -27.24 33.97 30.02
CA LEU A 909 -26.58 34.93 30.92
C LEU A 909 -26.58 36.34 30.35
#